data_AF-A0A956ULT4-F1
#
_entry.id   AF-A0A956ULT4-F1
#
_cell.length_a   1.000
_cell.length_b   1.000
_cell.length_c   1.000
_cell.angle_alpha   90.00
_cell.angle_beta   90.00
_cell.angle_gamma   90.00
#
_symmetry.space_group_name_H-M   'P 1'
#
loop_
_entity.id
_entity.type
_entity.pdbx_description
1 polymer ?
#
loop_
_entity_poly.entity_id
_entity_poly.type
_entity_poly.pdbx_seq_one_letter_code
_entity_poly.pdbx_strand_id
1 'polypeptide(L)'
;MSTASEAGPVPLHGVRVIDLSNGVAGAYGAKMLAAWGADVIKVEPPEGDPTRHRLPRVGDSADGSILFGYLNTGKRSVAVDPLTREGIEALTALVAPADVVIESHAPGWWARRGLDLAAARKANPALIVCSVTPYGQDGPQAGWLSTPLTAFAAGGQMMVTGDEDKPPMKTAGYQADYQAGLHVFSSVATALVAVKRGEPGDHLDISMQEVQNACLEGFGPAAMVRGSDASRAGNQLRAIWGMYACADGWVGVSAMARQTGAVYACIGRPELADDPAFLNLLLNPEMNEVVQVLIGEWAAERTAAEIFAEAGRQRAPFSLVATPEDLLENAQLKHQGFWQTLEHPVLGEHKVPGMPFTLDDVLPVQSRAPLLGEHTGELLGPTHGGDSREEVPVSGQRKPLLDGVRVLDFSQVWAGPYAARFMADMGADVIHIEGPNFADAVRGVGRSEEPRGFDQSAYFNEYNRNKRGMALAMDKPEGHEAFLRLLAKSDIVLENWSVGVADRLGVSWDVIREANPRAIFIQMPAFGQTGPEANRVGFGPGIEQMGGLVALQGYEGEGPHRSGISYGDPNAGIVAAGAAAIGLLHRENTGEGCHIVLRQRDNLTGMVGEYMVAASIGIDIPRQMGNRDLQMAPHGVYRCLDDSGRYQADVAGNIVRELTDTWVAIACEDDDQWERLKGLIGDPRLNRADYDTLAGRKADEGTLDQVVGEWTATRAAEAAADELQAAGVAATPVLSPLMLLGNRQMVARQAFTSYDHPIAGTQISTRPVWRLQDRLFRTVGPAPCFGEHNREVLRELGDYSDSEIDALEAAGVITDEPTA
;
A
#
# COMPACT_ATOMS: atom_id res chain seq x y z
N MET A 1 17.53 -31.24 -8.69
CA MET A 1 18.07 -30.41 -9.78
C MET A 1 17.35 -30.77 -11.06
N SER A 2 16.19 -30.14 -11.30
CA SER A 2 15.55 -30.10 -12.61
C SER A 2 16.14 -28.90 -13.34
N THR A 3 16.55 -29.08 -14.58
CA THR A 3 17.18 -28.07 -15.42
C THR A 3 16.23 -26.91 -15.70
N ALA A 4 16.73 -25.68 -15.59
CA ALA A 4 16.01 -24.40 -15.73
C ALA A 4 15.48 -24.09 -17.15
N SER A 5 15.16 -25.10 -17.97
CA SER A 5 14.80 -24.93 -19.39
C SER A 5 13.32 -25.09 -19.72
N GLU A 6 12.43 -25.19 -18.73
CA GLU A 6 10.96 -25.25 -18.95
C GLU A 6 10.20 -24.03 -18.41
N ALA A 7 10.86 -23.08 -17.74
CA ALA A 7 10.22 -21.84 -17.30
C ALA A 7 10.10 -20.87 -18.50
N GLY A 8 8.90 -20.37 -18.77
CA GLY A 8 8.66 -19.30 -19.75
C GLY A 8 9.49 -18.04 -19.45
N PRO A 9 9.64 -17.11 -20.41
CA PRO A 9 10.48 -15.93 -20.23
C PRO A 9 9.94 -15.06 -19.09
N VAL A 10 10.78 -14.87 -18.06
CA VAL A 10 10.45 -14.03 -16.89
C VAL A 10 10.35 -12.56 -17.35
N PRO A 11 9.29 -11.79 -16.97
CA PRO A 11 8.96 -10.52 -17.64
C PRO A 11 10.07 -9.45 -17.63
N LEU A 12 10.92 -9.42 -16.61
CA LEU A 12 12.00 -8.44 -16.47
C LEU A 12 13.38 -9.00 -16.81
N HIS A 13 13.46 -10.16 -17.46
CA HIS A 13 14.74 -10.71 -17.91
C HIS A 13 15.49 -9.69 -18.80
N GLY A 14 16.74 -9.41 -18.45
CA GLY A 14 17.59 -8.45 -19.16
C GLY A 14 17.46 -7.00 -18.69
N VAL A 15 16.57 -6.71 -17.73
CA VAL A 15 16.49 -5.40 -17.06
C VAL A 15 17.52 -5.32 -15.95
N ARG A 16 18.40 -4.32 -16.00
CA ARG A 16 19.41 -4.05 -14.97
C ARG A 16 18.99 -2.92 -14.05
N VAL A 17 18.95 -3.20 -12.75
CA VAL A 17 18.56 -2.24 -11.71
C VAL A 17 19.73 -1.99 -10.75
N ILE A 18 20.10 -0.73 -10.57
CA ILE A 18 21.07 -0.32 -9.55
C ILE A 18 20.29 0.23 -8.35
N ASP A 19 20.34 -0.48 -7.24
CA ASP A 19 19.69 -0.13 -5.98
C ASP A 19 20.69 0.63 -5.10
N LEU A 20 20.62 1.97 -5.18
CA LEU A 20 21.34 2.95 -4.36
C LEU A 20 20.56 3.36 -3.10
N SER A 21 19.40 2.73 -2.84
CA SER A 21 18.62 3.03 -1.64
C SER A 21 19.32 2.52 -0.38
N ASN A 22 19.02 3.11 0.77
CA ASN A 22 19.64 2.80 2.06
C ASN A 22 18.61 2.50 3.17
N GLY A 23 17.39 2.13 2.77
CA GLY A 23 16.25 1.90 3.65
C GLY A 23 15.24 0.93 3.06
N VAL A 24 14.13 0.71 3.77
CA VAL A 24 13.17 -0.35 3.44
C VAL A 24 12.42 -0.10 2.14
N ALA A 25 12.03 1.16 1.86
CA ALA A 25 11.19 1.49 0.71
C ALA A 25 11.82 1.11 -0.63
N GLY A 26 13.03 1.61 -0.90
CA GLY A 26 13.74 1.29 -2.14
C GLY A 26 14.12 -0.19 -2.22
N ALA A 27 14.58 -0.77 -1.10
CA ALA A 27 14.99 -2.16 -1.06
C ALA A 27 13.82 -3.12 -1.34
N TYR A 28 12.62 -2.85 -0.81
CA TYR A 28 11.44 -3.67 -1.04
C TYR A 28 10.91 -3.54 -2.48
N GLY A 29 10.86 -2.32 -3.03
CA GLY A 29 10.51 -2.13 -4.44
C GLY A 29 11.46 -2.86 -5.38
N ALA A 30 12.77 -2.79 -5.10
CA ALA A 30 13.80 -3.51 -5.84
C ALA A 30 13.69 -5.04 -5.69
N LYS A 31 13.33 -5.55 -4.49
CA LYS A 31 13.05 -6.98 -4.26
C LYS A 31 11.93 -7.49 -5.16
N MET A 32 10.85 -6.72 -5.30
CA MET A 32 9.74 -7.10 -6.16
C MET A 32 10.15 -7.15 -7.64
N LEU A 33 11.00 -6.22 -8.10
CA LEU A 33 11.56 -6.27 -9.46
C LEU A 33 12.47 -7.50 -9.66
N ALA A 34 13.34 -7.80 -8.68
CA ALA A 34 14.21 -8.99 -8.73
C ALA A 34 13.38 -10.27 -8.85
N ALA A 35 12.28 -10.36 -8.10
CA ALA A 35 11.39 -11.51 -8.12
C ALA A 35 10.77 -11.78 -9.51
N TRP A 36 10.64 -10.75 -10.37
CA TRP A 36 10.14 -10.90 -11.74
C TRP A 36 11.25 -10.87 -12.79
N GLY A 37 12.49 -11.15 -12.39
CA GLY A 37 13.61 -11.46 -13.28
C GLY A 37 14.57 -10.32 -13.56
N ALA A 38 14.44 -9.17 -12.91
CA ALA A 38 15.39 -8.08 -13.05
C ALA A 38 16.73 -8.44 -12.35
N ASP A 39 17.84 -8.07 -12.98
CA ASP A 39 19.17 -8.13 -12.36
C ASP A 39 19.36 -6.93 -11.45
N VAL A 40 19.08 -7.13 -10.15
CA VAL A 40 19.14 -6.07 -9.14
C VAL A 40 20.48 -6.12 -8.41
N ILE A 41 21.23 -5.03 -8.48
CA ILE A 41 22.51 -4.83 -7.82
C ILE A 41 22.32 -3.85 -6.67
N LYS A 42 22.36 -4.36 -5.45
CA LYS A 42 22.43 -3.56 -4.23
C LYS A 42 23.82 -2.97 -4.08
N VAL A 43 23.90 -1.65 -4.08
CA VAL A 43 25.11 -0.91 -3.76
C VAL A 43 25.12 -0.64 -2.25
N GLU A 44 26.26 -0.91 -1.63
CA GLU A 44 26.44 -0.77 -0.19
C GLU A 44 27.80 -0.13 0.11
N PRO A 45 27.92 0.69 1.17
CA PRO A 45 29.23 1.13 1.63
C PRO A 45 30.01 -0.05 2.27
N PRO A 46 31.32 0.09 2.53
CA PRO A 46 32.14 -0.98 3.12
C PRO A 46 31.64 -1.53 4.47
N GLU A 47 30.95 -0.69 5.25
CA GLU A 47 30.28 -1.05 6.51
C GLU A 47 28.92 -1.73 6.31
N GLY A 48 28.43 -1.76 5.06
CA GLY A 48 27.16 -2.34 4.66
C GLY A 48 25.97 -1.40 4.78
N ASP A 49 24.85 -1.77 4.15
CA ASP A 49 23.60 -1.03 4.22
C ASP A 49 23.10 -0.87 5.68
N PRO A 50 22.49 0.27 6.07
CA PRO A 50 21.94 0.46 7.42
C PRO A 50 21.01 -0.66 7.90
N THR A 51 20.26 -1.31 7.00
CA THR A 51 19.37 -2.42 7.35
C THR A 51 20.12 -3.67 7.83
N ARG A 52 21.43 -3.81 7.56
CA ARG A 52 22.30 -4.87 8.11
C ARG A 52 22.53 -4.77 9.61
N HIS A 53 22.30 -3.59 10.17
CA HIS A 53 22.54 -3.29 11.59
C HIS A 53 21.24 -3.26 12.41
N ARG A 54 20.09 -3.49 11.76
CA ARG A 54 18.77 -3.54 12.43
C ARG A 54 18.58 -4.86 13.17
N LEU A 55 18.04 -4.78 14.39
CA LEU A 55 17.64 -5.92 15.20
C LEU A 55 16.25 -6.43 14.80
N PRO A 56 15.96 -7.73 15.03
CA PRO A 56 16.88 -8.75 15.57
C PRO A 56 17.88 -9.29 14.53
N ARG A 57 19.01 -9.83 15.05
CA ARG A 57 20.12 -10.36 14.24
C ARG A 57 20.54 -11.74 14.73
N VAL A 58 20.92 -12.61 13.79
CA VAL A 58 21.59 -13.89 14.06
C VAL A 58 23.09 -13.66 14.20
N GLY A 59 23.59 -13.74 15.43
CA GLY A 59 25.00 -13.48 15.74
C GLY A 59 25.44 -12.03 15.45
N ASP A 60 26.75 -11.80 15.49
CA ASP A 60 27.33 -10.44 15.41
C ASP A 60 27.69 -10.00 13.98
N SER A 61 27.59 -10.89 12.99
CA SER A 61 27.89 -10.58 11.58
C SER A 61 26.87 -9.64 10.97
N ALA A 62 27.30 -8.68 10.12
CA ALA A 62 26.41 -7.78 9.37
C ALA A 62 25.43 -8.54 8.43
N ASP A 63 25.77 -9.77 8.05
CA ASP A 63 24.90 -10.67 7.28
C ASP A 63 23.86 -11.40 8.16
N GLY A 64 23.84 -11.14 9.47
CA GLY A 64 22.89 -11.72 10.42
C GLY A 64 21.56 -10.98 10.53
N SER A 65 21.40 -9.80 9.90
CA SER A 65 20.13 -9.07 9.95
C SER A 65 19.01 -9.78 9.22
N ILE A 66 17.93 -10.06 9.96
CA ILE A 66 16.72 -10.68 9.42
C ILE A 66 16.04 -9.73 8.43
N LEU A 67 16.00 -8.43 8.74
CA LEU A 67 15.41 -7.42 7.85
C LEU A 67 16.18 -7.35 6.52
N PHE A 68 17.52 -7.26 6.56
CA PHE A 68 18.33 -7.24 5.34
C PHE A 68 18.16 -8.56 4.55
N GLY A 69 18.21 -9.69 5.25
CA GLY A 69 18.03 -11.02 4.68
C GLY A 69 16.70 -11.18 3.94
N TYR A 70 15.63 -10.58 4.48
CA TYR A 70 14.33 -10.55 3.82
C TYR A 70 14.30 -9.58 2.63
N LEU A 71 14.75 -8.33 2.79
CA LEU A 71 14.62 -7.28 1.77
C LEU A 71 15.50 -7.48 0.53
N ASN A 72 16.58 -8.26 0.64
CA ASN A 72 17.56 -8.37 -0.44
C ASN A 72 17.63 -9.76 -1.09
N THR A 73 16.63 -10.63 -0.85
CA THR A 73 16.46 -11.88 -1.62
C THR A 73 16.42 -11.60 -3.12
N GLY A 74 17.05 -12.43 -3.94
CA GLY A 74 17.06 -12.27 -5.39
C GLY A 74 18.06 -11.25 -5.92
N LYS A 75 18.79 -10.53 -5.05
CA LYS A 75 19.72 -9.47 -5.45
C LYS A 75 21.18 -9.92 -5.42
N ARG A 76 22.02 -9.16 -6.12
CA ARG A 76 23.49 -9.18 -5.98
C ARG A 76 23.95 -7.97 -5.17
N SER A 77 25.12 -8.04 -4.53
CA SER A 77 25.68 -6.96 -3.71
C SER A 77 27.07 -6.55 -4.19
N VAL A 78 27.30 -5.24 -4.25
CA VAL A 78 28.60 -4.61 -4.49
C VAL A 78 28.92 -3.65 -3.35
N ALA A 79 30.12 -3.78 -2.77
CA ALA A 79 30.62 -2.87 -1.75
C ALA A 79 31.46 -1.76 -2.40
N VAL A 80 30.97 -0.52 -2.35
CA VAL A 80 31.63 0.66 -2.92
C VAL A 80 31.48 1.82 -1.94
N ASP A 81 32.58 2.48 -1.60
CA ASP A 81 32.55 3.65 -0.73
C ASP A 81 32.14 4.92 -1.51
N PRO A 82 30.92 5.44 -1.33
CA PRO A 82 30.42 6.61 -2.06
C PRO A 82 31.07 7.93 -1.60
N LEU A 83 31.95 7.91 -0.60
CA LEU A 83 32.67 9.07 -0.10
C LEU A 83 34.05 9.24 -0.75
N THR A 84 34.50 8.24 -1.51
CA THR A 84 35.77 8.27 -2.23
C THR A 84 35.57 8.62 -3.70
N ARG A 85 36.61 9.19 -4.32
CA ARG A 85 36.59 9.49 -5.75
C ARG A 85 36.50 8.20 -6.58
N GLU A 86 37.28 7.20 -6.20
CA GLU A 86 37.34 5.91 -6.86
C GLU A 86 35.98 5.20 -6.78
N GLY A 87 35.29 5.30 -5.64
CA GLY A 87 33.95 4.77 -5.48
C GLY A 87 32.94 5.47 -6.39
N ILE A 88 32.97 6.80 -6.50
CA ILE A 88 32.09 7.54 -7.40
C ILE A 88 32.35 7.22 -8.88
N GLU A 89 33.61 7.03 -9.27
CA GLU A 89 33.99 6.57 -10.61
C GLU A 89 33.41 5.16 -10.88
N ALA A 90 33.51 4.24 -9.91
CA ALA A 90 32.92 2.90 -10.00
C ALA A 90 31.39 2.93 -10.08
N LEU A 91 30.72 3.75 -9.27
CA LEU A 91 29.26 3.89 -9.31
C LEU A 91 28.77 4.47 -10.63
N THR A 92 29.49 5.46 -11.18
CA THR A 92 29.16 6.04 -12.48
C THR A 92 29.27 4.98 -13.59
N ALA A 93 30.29 4.12 -13.53
CA ALA A 93 30.44 3.00 -14.45
C ALA A 93 29.33 1.94 -14.30
N LEU A 94 28.86 1.67 -13.07
CA LEU A 94 27.74 0.77 -12.81
C LEU A 94 26.39 1.34 -13.28
N VAL A 95 26.17 2.65 -13.13
CA VAL A 95 24.93 3.34 -13.52
C VAL A 95 24.83 3.52 -15.04
N ALA A 96 25.94 3.73 -15.74
CA ALA A 96 25.94 3.99 -17.19
C ALA A 96 25.15 2.96 -18.03
N PRO A 97 25.29 1.63 -17.84
CA PRO A 97 24.52 0.63 -18.57
C PRO A 97 23.17 0.25 -17.92
N ALA A 98 22.75 0.92 -16.85
CA ALA A 98 21.53 0.56 -16.13
C ALA A 98 20.25 0.92 -16.90
N ASP A 99 19.18 0.17 -16.64
CA ASP A 99 17.82 0.51 -17.08
C ASP A 99 17.08 1.31 -16.01
N VAL A 100 17.36 0.99 -14.74
CA VAL A 100 16.75 1.63 -13.58
C VAL A 100 17.80 1.95 -12.53
N VAL A 101 17.73 3.14 -11.94
CA VAL A 101 18.36 3.46 -10.66
C VAL A 101 17.27 3.74 -9.63
N ILE A 102 17.35 3.10 -8.46
CA ILE A 102 16.49 3.39 -7.31
C ILE A 102 17.35 4.03 -6.22
N GLU A 103 16.93 5.16 -5.67
CA GLU A 103 17.67 5.89 -4.64
C GLU A 103 16.73 6.45 -3.55
N SER A 104 17.23 6.60 -2.33
CA SER A 104 16.45 7.09 -1.18
C SER A 104 17.20 8.10 -0.30
N HIS A 105 18.29 8.68 -0.81
CA HIS A 105 19.09 9.64 -0.05
C HIS A 105 18.43 11.02 -0.05
N ALA A 106 18.86 11.88 0.87
CA ALA A 106 18.39 13.26 0.92
C ALA A 106 18.62 13.98 -0.43
N PRO A 107 17.75 14.92 -0.83
CA PRO A 107 17.84 15.57 -2.13
C PRO A 107 19.24 16.10 -2.46
N GLY A 108 19.73 15.73 -3.65
CA GLY A 108 21.06 16.11 -4.17
C GLY A 108 22.27 15.44 -3.47
N TRP A 109 22.06 14.46 -2.59
CA TRP A 109 23.16 13.79 -1.86
C TRP A 109 24.21 13.15 -2.79
N TRP A 110 23.75 12.49 -3.86
CA TRP A 110 24.60 11.88 -4.89
C TRP A 110 25.31 12.93 -5.76
N ALA A 111 24.58 13.96 -6.20
CA ALA A 111 25.13 15.03 -7.03
C ALA A 111 26.26 15.78 -6.31
N ARG A 112 26.11 16.07 -5.01
CA ARG A 112 27.16 16.69 -4.18
C ARG A 112 28.43 15.85 -4.07
N ARG A 113 28.34 14.54 -4.31
CA ARG A 113 29.48 13.60 -4.28
C ARG A 113 30.02 13.26 -5.66
N GLY A 114 29.41 13.79 -6.73
CA GLY A 114 29.89 13.62 -8.11
C GLY A 114 29.16 12.55 -8.92
N LEU A 115 28.13 11.91 -8.38
CA LEU A 115 27.23 11.04 -9.16
C LEU A 115 25.99 11.84 -9.60
N ASP A 116 26.01 12.32 -10.85
CA ASP A 116 24.92 13.10 -11.44
C ASP A 116 23.96 12.21 -12.23
N LEU A 117 22.84 11.84 -11.58
CA LEU A 117 21.79 11.00 -12.20
C LEU A 117 21.03 11.73 -13.32
N ALA A 118 20.95 13.06 -13.30
CA ALA A 118 20.32 13.82 -14.38
C ALA A 118 21.21 13.78 -15.64
N ALA A 119 22.53 13.92 -15.46
CA ALA A 119 23.49 13.71 -16.54
C ALA A 119 23.46 12.27 -17.08
N ALA A 120 23.34 11.27 -16.20
CA ALA A 120 23.19 9.88 -16.61
C ALA A 120 21.94 9.64 -17.47
N ARG A 121 20.77 10.20 -17.09
CA ARG A 121 19.54 10.13 -17.90
C ARG A 121 19.66 10.84 -19.24
N LYS A 122 20.44 11.92 -19.32
CA LYS A 122 20.71 12.60 -20.59
C LYS A 122 21.59 11.74 -21.51
N ALA A 123 22.55 11.00 -20.95
CA ALA A 123 23.43 10.10 -21.70
C ALA A 123 22.74 8.78 -22.10
N ASN A 124 21.79 8.32 -21.29
CA ASN A 124 20.94 7.15 -21.56
C ASN A 124 19.47 7.56 -21.46
N PRO A 125 18.83 8.01 -22.57
CA PRO A 125 17.44 8.46 -22.55
C PRO A 125 16.40 7.41 -22.14
N ALA A 126 16.76 6.12 -22.14
CA ALA A 126 15.90 5.03 -21.66
C ALA A 126 15.99 4.83 -20.13
N LEU A 127 16.98 5.45 -19.46
CA LEU A 127 17.20 5.30 -18.03
C LEU A 127 16.02 5.85 -17.21
N ILE A 128 15.50 5.00 -16.34
CA ILE A 128 14.53 5.37 -15.32
C ILE A 128 15.28 5.64 -14.02
N VAL A 129 15.03 6.79 -13.40
CA VAL A 129 15.51 7.06 -12.03
C VAL A 129 14.29 7.12 -11.13
N CYS A 130 14.30 6.39 -10.03
CA CYS A 130 13.26 6.44 -9.02
C CYS A 130 13.86 6.89 -7.69
N SER A 131 13.45 8.06 -7.24
CA SER A 131 13.84 8.62 -5.96
C SER A 131 12.68 8.46 -4.99
N VAL A 132 12.88 7.70 -3.92
CA VAL A 132 11.88 7.47 -2.87
C VAL A 132 12.38 8.04 -1.56
N THR A 133 11.84 9.19 -1.17
CA THR A 133 12.29 9.91 0.04
C THR A 133 11.11 10.22 0.95
N PRO A 134 11.35 10.53 2.25
CA PRO A 134 10.26 10.75 3.20
C PRO A 134 9.28 11.85 2.77
N TYR A 135 9.81 12.94 2.20
CA TYR A 135 9.04 14.13 1.87
C TYR A 135 9.12 14.51 0.38
N GLY A 136 9.76 13.71 -0.47
CA GLY A 136 10.01 14.01 -1.88
C GLY A 136 11.31 14.81 -2.13
N GLN A 137 11.60 15.09 -3.40
CA GLN A 137 12.86 15.73 -3.82
C GLN A 137 12.89 17.28 -3.67
N ASP A 138 11.76 17.89 -3.33
CA ASP A 138 11.59 19.36 -3.21
C ASP A 138 10.71 19.76 -2.03
N GLY A 139 10.70 21.05 -1.68
CA GLY A 139 9.87 21.60 -0.59
C GLY A 139 10.64 21.87 0.71
N PRO A 140 10.02 22.60 1.66
CA PRO A 140 10.66 23.05 2.90
C PRO A 140 11.12 21.92 3.83
N GLN A 141 10.48 20.75 3.77
CA GLN A 141 10.76 19.59 4.64
C GLN A 141 11.54 18.49 3.89
N ALA A 142 11.94 18.71 2.62
CA ALA A 142 12.60 17.70 1.79
C ALA A 142 13.92 17.14 2.38
N GLY A 143 14.61 17.95 3.20
CA GLY A 143 15.86 17.58 3.86
C GLY A 143 15.71 17.11 5.31
N TRP A 144 14.48 16.95 5.82
CA TRP A 144 14.23 16.52 7.19
C TRP A 144 14.68 15.07 7.42
N LEU A 145 15.15 14.80 8.63
CA LEU A 145 15.43 13.44 9.10
C LEU A 145 14.12 12.66 9.25
N SER A 146 14.15 11.36 8.96
CA SER A 146 12.99 10.50 9.11
C SER A 146 13.37 9.09 9.53
N THR A 147 12.49 8.49 10.31
CA THR A 147 12.44 7.09 10.73
C THR A 147 11.08 6.51 10.35
N PRO A 148 10.86 5.19 10.46
CA PRO A 148 9.54 4.60 10.20
C PRO A 148 8.42 5.23 11.04
N LEU A 149 8.71 5.63 12.29
CA LEU A 149 7.75 6.32 13.16
C LEU A 149 7.37 7.69 12.62
N THR A 150 8.36 8.54 12.31
CA THR A 150 8.10 9.91 11.86
C THR A 150 7.55 9.97 10.43
N ALA A 151 7.95 9.03 9.57
CA ALA A 151 7.32 8.85 8.25
C ALA A 151 5.83 8.56 8.43
N PHE A 152 5.48 7.56 9.26
CA PHE A 152 4.09 7.18 9.51
C PHE A 152 3.25 8.33 10.11
N ALA A 153 3.86 9.14 10.98
CA ALA A 153 3.24 10.34 11.58
C ALA A 153 2.96 11.44 10.54
N ALA A 154 3.86 11.64 9.58
CA ALA A 154 3.70 12.65 8.52
C ALA A 154 2.54 12.35 7.56
N GLY A 155 2.16 11.08 7.41
CA GLY A 155 1.29 10.62 6.32
C GLY A 155 -0.21 10.59 6.60
N GLY A 156 -0.68 10.96 7.81
CA GLY A 156 -2.10 10.95 8.16
C GLY A 156 -2.59 9.66 8.84
N GLN A 157 -2.07 8.50 8.44
CA GLN A 157 -2.58 7.20 8.88
C GLN A 157 -2.37 6.92 10.37
N MET A 158 -1.30 7.47 10.96
CA MET A 158 -1.06 7.34 12.40
C MET A 158 -2.18 7.98 13.21
N MET A 159 -2.67 9.17 12.81
CA MET A 159 -3.68 9.91 13.57
C MET A 159 -4.99 9.16 13.71
N VAL A 160 -5.32 8.27 12.77
CA VAL A 160 -6.55 7.45 12.79
C VAL A 160 -6.34 6.07 13.44
N THR A 161 -5.13 5.75 13.91
CA THR A 161 -4.78 4.43 14.48
C THR A 161 -4.50 4.51 15.98
N GLY A 162 -5.08 3.59 16.77
CA GLY A 162 -4.95 3.53 18.24
C GLY A 162 -6.24 3.90 18.96
N ASP A 163 -6.18 4.05 20.28
CA ASP A 163 -7.34 4.47 21.10
C ASP A 163 -7.42 6.00 21.16
N GLU A 164 -8.64 6.53 21.38
CA GLU A 164 -8.87 7.98 21.41
C GLU A 164 -8.12 8.67 22.56
N ASP A 165 -8.07 8.03 23.73
CA ASP A 165 -7.49 8.55 24.98
C ASP A 165 -5.99 8.30 25.13
N LYS A 166 -5.36 7.64 24.15
CA LYS A 166 -3.93 7.29 24.13
C LYS A 166 -3.19 7.96 22.98
N PRO A 167 -1.84 7.96 23.00
CA PRO A 167 -1.07 8.41 21.86
C PRO A 167 -1.46 7.63 20.59
N PRO A 168 -1.59 8.32 19.43
CA PRO A 168 -1.69 7.68 18.12
C PRO A 168 -0.60 6.62 17.93
N MET A 169 -0.95 5.50 17.31
CA MET A 169 -0.08 4.33 17.26
C MET A 169 0.45 4.08 15.84
N LYS A 170 1.74 3.74 15.73
CA LYS A 170 2.31 3.21 14.48
C LYS A 170 1.81 1.80 14.20
N THR A 171 1.73 1.44 12.92
CA THR A 171 1.54 0.06 12.48
C THR A 171 2.86 -0.71 12.60
N ALA A 172 2.83 -2.02 12.88
CA ALA A 172 4.04 -2.80 13.19
C ALA A 172 5.08 -2.85 12.07
N GLY A 173 6.36 -2.71 12.42
CA GLY A 173 7.48 -2.73 11.47
C GLY A 173 7.63 -1.42 10.69
N TYR A 174 7.83 -1.51 9.38
CA TYR A 174 8.27 -0.42 8.50
C TYR A 174 7.17 -0.03 7.51
N GLN A 175 5.94 0.13 7.98
CA GLN A 175 4.76 0.13 7.11
C GLN A 175 4.69 1.32 6.14
N ALA A 176 5.10 2.52 6.56
CA ALA A 176 5.22 3.66 5.64
C ALA A 176 6.20 3.36 4.49
N ASP A 177 7.36 2.76 4.83
CA ASP A 177 8.37 2.36 3.86
C ASP A 177 7.87 1.24 2.93
N TYR A 178 7.22 0.21 3.46
CA TYR A 178 6.68 -0.88 2.64
C TYR A 178 5.64 -0.35 1.64
N GLN A 179 4.73 0.53 2.06
CA GLN A 179 3.77 1.18 1.15
C GLN A 179 4.47 1.98 0.05
N ALA A 180 5.53 2.72 0.39
CA ALA A 180 6.33 3.44 -0.60
C ALA A 180 7.09 2.50 -1.54
N GLY A 181 7.61 1.38 -1.03
CA GLY A 181 8.27 0.35 -1.84
C GLY A 181 7.34 -0.33 -2.84
N LEU A 182 6.07 -0.54 -2.47
CA LEU A 182 5.05 -1.00 -3.42
C LEU A 182 4.83 0.01 -4.55
N HIS A 183 4.84 1.31 -4.25
CA HIS A 183 4.74 2.36 -5.28
C HIS A 183 6.01 2.45 -6.14
N VAL A 184 7.21 2.24 -5.57
CA VAL A 184 8.46 2.10 -6.33
C VAL A 184 8.32 0.96 -7.35
N PHE A 185 7.91 -0.22 -6.92
CA PHE A 185 7.70 -1.37 -7.81
C PHE A 185 6.72 -1.05 -8.95
N SER A 186 5.51 -0.57 -8.62
CA SER A 186 4.45 -0.36 -9.60
C SER A 186 4.74 0.78 -10.58
N SER A 187 5.30 1.89 -10.09
CA SER A 187 5.69 3.03 -10.95
C SER A 187 6.89 2.69 -11.84
N VAL A 188 7.91 1.99 -11.34
CA VAL A 188 9.05 1.55 -12.16
C VAL A 188 8.61 0.53 -13.21
N ALA A 189 7.81 -0.47 -12.84
CA ALA A 189 7.30 -1.46 -13.79
C ALA A 189 6.47 -0.80 -14.90
N THR A 190 5.64 0.20 -14.54
CA THR A 190 4.87 0.99 -15.50
C THR A 190 5.76 1.82 -16.43
N ALA A 191 6.82 2.44 -15.90
CA ALA A 191 7.78 3.17 -16.73
C ALA A 191 8.56 2.23 -17.68
N LEU A 192 8.86 1.00 -17.25
CA LEU A 192 9.46 -0.03 -18.11
C LEU A 192 8.55 -0.44 -19.26
N VAL A 193 7.21 -0.50 -19.06
CA VAL A 193 6.26 -0.72 -20.16
C VAL A 193 6.41 0.37 -21.23
N ALA A 194 6.47 1.63 -20.82
CA ALA A 194 6.64 2.75 -21.76
C ALA A 194 7.98 2.62 -22.50
N VAL A 195 9.08 2.36 -21.79
CA VAL A 195 10.42 2.17 -22.40
C VAL A 195 10.43 1.02 -23.40
N LYS A 196 9.80 -0.11 -23.06
CA LYS A 196 9.67 -1.27 -23.95
C LYS A 196 8.90 -0.93 -25.24
N ARG A 197 7.98 0.04 -25.19
CA ARG A 197 7.21 0.54 -26.33
C ARG A 197 7.88 1.69 -27.10
N GLY A 198 9.14 1.99 -26.78
CA GLY A 198 9.96 2.99 -27.49
C GLY A 198 9.85 4.41 -26.94
N GLU A 199 9.22 4.61 -25.78
CA GLU A 199 9.22 5.90 -25.10
C GLU A 199 10.48 6.08 -24.23
N PRO A 200 10.97 7.30 -23.98
CA PRO A 200 12.13 7.52 -23.10
C PRO A 200 11.83 7.22 -21.62
N GLY A 201 12.85 6.92 -20.83
CA GLY A 201 12.76 6.81 -19.38
C GLY A 201 12.48 8.16 -18.69
N ASP A 202 11.99 8.12 -17.45
CA ASP A 202 11.66 9.31 -16.66
C ASP A 202 12.38 9.33 -15.31
N HIS A 203 12.27 10.43 -14.57
CA HIS A 203 12.59 10.47 -13.15
C HIS A 203 11.28 10.48 -12.36
N LEU A 204 11.07 9.41 -11.59
CA LEU A 204 9.97 9.20 -10.66
C LEU A 204 10.38 9.72 -9.27
N ASP A 205 9.82 10.85 -8.82
CA ASP A 205 9.98 11.34 -7.44
C ASP A 205 8.76 10.90 -6.60
N ILE A 206 9.00 10.04 -5.61
CA ILE A 206 7.99 9.46 -4.71
C ILE A 206 8.23 9.97 -3.29
N SER A 207 7.21 10.61 -2.72
CA SER A 207 7.19 11.03 -1.31
C SER A 207 6.44 10.01 -0.46
N MET A 208 7.07 9.49 0.60
CA MET A 208 6.38 8.57 1.53
C MET A 208 5.17 9.24 2.21
N GLN A 209 5.28 10.53 2.51
CA GLN A 209 4.15 11.33 3.02
C GLN A 209 2.96 11.35 2.05
N GLU A 210 3.20 11.58 0.75
CA GLU A 210 2.15 11.60 -0.27
C GLU A 210 1.54 10.22 -0.50
N VAL A 211 2.37 9.16 -0.46
CA VAL A 211 1.92 7.76 -0.52
C VAL A 211 0.91 7.46 0.58
N GLN A 212 1.24 7.81 1.82
CA GLN A 212 0.33 7.54 2.94
C GLN A 212 -0.95 8.37 2.87
N ASN A 213 -0.87 9.64 2.44
CA ASN A 213 -2.03 10.51 2.23
C ASN A 213 -3.01 9.93 1.20
N ALA A 214 -2.50 9.30 0.14
CA ALA A 214 -3.34 8.64 -0.88
C ALA A 214 -4.04 7.36 -0.36
N CYS A 215 -3.66 6.87 0.82
CA CYS A 215 -4.15 5.62 1.40
C CYS A 215 -5.03 5.84 2.66
N LEU A 216 -5.73 6.98 2.77
CA LEU A 216 -6.51 7.37 3.96
C LEU A 216 -7.99 6.92 3.97
N GLU A 217 -8.34 5.89 3.20
CA GLU A 217 -9.71 5.34 3.09
C GLU A 217 -10.75 6.44 2.85
N GLY A 218 -11.85 6.46 3.60
CA GLY A 218 -12.88 7.50 3.57
C GLY A 218 -12.53 8.74 4.38
N PHE A 219 -11.48 8.70 5.22
CA PHE A 219 -11.06 9.85 6.02
C PHE A 219 -10.39 10.93 5.16
N GLY A 220 -9.56 10.54 4.18
CA GLY A 220 -8.97 11.48 3.22
C GLY A 220 -10.04 12.25 2.42
N PRO A 221 -10.96 11.56 1.72
CA PRO A 221 -12.08 12.20 1.04
C PRO A 221 -12.97 13.05 1.96
N ALA A 222 -13.22 12.60 3.20
CA ALA A 222 -13.96 13.39 4.18
C ALA A 222 -13.28 14.73 4.49
N ALA A 223 -11.96 14.72 4.71
CA ALA A 223 -11.19 15.93 4.91
C ALA A 223 -11.21 16.84 3.68
N MET A 224 -10.95 16.29 2.49
CA MET A 224 -10.90 17.06 1.23
C MET A 224 -12.24 17.70 0.85
N VAL A 225 -13.36 17.01 1.07
CA VAL A 225 -14.68 17.46 0.58
C VAL A 225 -15.50 18.15 1.67
N ARG A 226 -15.42 17.69 2.92
CA ARG A 226 -16.20 18.24 4.04
C ARG A 226 -15.38 19.09 5.01
N GLY A 227 -14.05 19.12 4.87
CA GLY A 227 -13.18 19.81 5.84
C GLY A 227 -13.28 19.20 7.24
N SER A 228 -13.55 17.89 7.35
CA SER A 228 -13.79 17.21 8.63
C SER A 228 -12.72 16.18 8.92
N ASP A 229 -12.36 16.08 10.20
CA ASP A 229 -11.60 14.96 10.74
C ASP A 229 -12.51 13.94 11.45
N ALA A 230 -11.90 12.85 11.94
CA ALA A 230 -12.53 11.86 12.80
C ALA A 230 -11.61 11.53 13.98
N SER A 231 -12.21 11.10 15.10
CA SER A 231 -11.43 10.47 16.17
C SER A 231 -11.04 9.05 15.81
N ARG A 232 -9.95 8.60 16.44
CA ARG A 232 -9.59 7.19 16.51
C ARG A 232 -10.69 6.38 17.18
N ALA A 233 -10.87 5.14 16.74
CA ALA A 233 -11.89 4.23 17.27
C ALA A 233 -11.31 2.95 17.91
N GLY A 234 -9.98 2.85 18.03
CA GLY A 234 -9.32 1.63 18.52
C GLY A 234 -9.78 0.38 17.77
N ASN A 235 -10.13 -0.64 18.55
CA ASN A 235 -10.61 -1.92 18.04
C ASN A 235 -12.11 -1.95 17.69
N GLN A 236 -12.87 -0.88 17.93
CA GLN A 236 -14.33 -0.89 17.88
C GLN A 236 -14.87 0.29 17.05
N LEU A 237 -14.69 0.24 15.72
CA LEU A 237 -15.27 1.25 14.83
C LEU A 237 -16.80 1.18 14.80
N ARG A 238 -17.35 -0.03 14.73
CA ARG A 238 -18.77 -0.36 14.91
C ARG A 238 -18.89 -1.85 15.24
N ALA A 239 -20.04 -2.29 15.74
CA ALA A 239 -20.22 -3.67 16.22
C ALA A 239 -19.84 -4.73 15.16
N ILE A 240 -20.23 -4.51 13.91
CA ILE A 240 -19.94 -5.41 12.78
C ILE A 240 -18.70 -5.00 11.97
N TRP A 241 -17.82 -4.17 12.55
CA TRP A 241 -16.55 -3.72 11.98
C TRP A 241 -15.55 -3.47 13.11
N GLY A 242 -15.26 -4.51 13.89
CA GLY A 242 -14.49 -4.42 15.12
C GLY A 242 -13.81 -5.73 15.49
N MET A 243 -13.07 -5.71 16.58
CA MET A 243 -12.33 -6.85 17.13
C MET A 243 -12.78 -7.22 18.54
N TYR A 244 -12.99 -8.51 18.77
CA TYR A 244 -13.52 -9.05 20.01
C TYR A 244 -12.56 -10.07 20.60
N ALA A 245 -12.32 -9.97 21.91
CA ALA A 245 -11.63 -11.00 22.64
C ALA A 245 -12.48 -12.28 22.65
N CYS A 246 -11.82 -13.42 22.50
CA CYS A 246 -12.40 -14.75 22.58
C CYS A 246 -11.65 -15.59 23.62
N ALA A 247 -12.07 -16.82 23.86
CA ALA A 247 -11.55 -17.65 24.96
C ALA A 247 -10.02 -17.85 24.95
N ASP A 248 -9.40 -17.78 23.77
CA ASP A 248 -7.98 -18.04 23.52
C ASP A 248 -7.29 -16.98 22.64
N GLY A 249 -7.87 -15.79 22.50
CA GLY A 249 -7.27 -14.74 21.67
C GLY A 249 -8.26 -13.69 21.20
N TRP A 250 -8.23 -13.38 19.90
CA TRP A 250 -9.03 -12.34 19.28
C TRP A 250 -9.58 -12.77 17.93
N VAL A 251 -10.78 -12.30 17.62
CA VAL A 251 -11.41 -12.41 16.29
C VAL A 251 -11.85 -11.02 15.83
N GLY A 252 -11.82 -10.78 14.53
CA GLY A 252 -12.47 -9.61 13.96
C GLY A 252 -13.73 -9.98 13.20
N VAL A 253 -14.56 -8.98 12.97
CA VAL A 253 -15.73 -9.04 12.09
C VAL A 253 -15.74 -7.80 11.21
N SER A 254 -16.05 -7.95 9.92
CA SER A 254 -16.16 -6.84 8.98
C SER A 254 -17.27 -7.10 7.97
N ALA A 255 -18.44 -6.51 8.19
CA ALA A 255 -19.61 -6.69 7.34
C ALA A 255 -20.11 -5.36 6.77
N MET A 256 -20.54 -5.43 5.51
CA MET A 256 -21.39 -4.42 4.88
C MET A 256 -22.86 -4.80 5.11
N ALA A 257 -23.79 -3.89 4.81
CA ALA A 257 -25.23 -4.09 5.03
C ALA A 257 -25.76 -5.45 4.52
N ARG A 258 -25.32 -5.88 3.34
CA ARG A 258 -25.70 -7.17 2.73
C ARG A 258 -25.17 -8.42 3.48
N GLN A 259 -24.15 -8.28 4.33
CA GLN A 259 -23.57 -9.36 5.14
C GLN A 259 -24.08 -9.37 6.60
N THR A 260 -24.75 -8.32 7.06
CA THR A 260 -25.16 -8.17 8.47
C THR A 260 -26.02 -9.35 8.95
N GLY A 261 -26.97 -9.81 8.13
CA GLY A 261 -27.81 -10.97 8.49
C GLY A 261 -27.01 -12.26 8.71
N ALA A 262 -25.90 -12.46 7.98
CA ALA A 262 -25.03 -13.61 8.19
C ALA A 262 -24.27 -13.53 9.54
N VAL A 263 -23.89 -12.32 9.96
CA VAL A 263 -23.29 -12.08 11.29
C VAL A 263 -24.31 -12.42 12.39
N TYR A 264 -25.54 -11.95 12.26
CA TYR A 264 -26.62 -12.25 13.20
C TYR A 264 -26.92 -13.75 13.30
N ALA A 265 -26.97 -14.45 12.16
CA ALA A 265 -27.12 -15.91 12.15
C ALA A 265 -25.94 -16.62 12.85
N CYS A 266 -24.70 -16.15 12.63
CA CYS A 266 -23.49 -16.70 13.24
C CYS A 266 -23.48 -16.61 14.77
N ILE A 267 -23.94 -15.49 15.32
CA ILE A 267 -24.05 -15.32 16.78
C ILE A 267 -25.33 -15.93 17.37
N GLY A 268 -26.11 -16.66 16.57
CA GLY A 268 -27.34 -17.34 17.01
C GLY A 268 -28.53 -16.41 17.23
N ARG A 269 -28.53 -15.22 16.60
CA ARG A 269 -29.57 -14.18 16.72
C ARG A 269 -30.17 -13.78 15.36
N PRO A 270 -30.57 -14.74 14.49
CA PRO A 270 -31.03 -14.42 13.13
C PRO A 270 -32.25 -13.51 13.09
N GLU A 271 -33.07 -13.47 14.15
CA GLU A 271 -34.25 -12.62 14.25
C GLU A 271 -33.94 -11.12 14.21
N LEU A 272 -32.69 -10.71 14.51
CA LEU A 272 -32.26 -9.33 14.39
C LEU A 272 -32.23 -8.84 12.94
N ALA A 273 -32.17 -9.74 11.95
CA ALA A 273 -32.19 -9.35 10.55
C ALA A 273 -33.58 -8.86 10.09
N ASP A 274 -34.64 -9.24 10.81
CA ASP A 274 -36.03 -8.88 10.50
C ASP A 274 -36.48 -7.61 11.24
N ASP A 275 -35.71 -7.13 12.22
CA ASP A 275 -36.03 -5.97 13.02
C ASP A 275 -35.46 -4.68 12.38
N PRO A 276 -36.31 -3.71 11.98
CA PRO A 276 -35.87 -2.44 11.41
C PRO A 276 -34.84 -1.67 12.24
N ALA A 277 -34.84 -1.83 13.57
CA ALA A 277 -33.90 -1.17 14.46
C ALA A 277 -32.44 -1.61 14.24
N PHE A 278 -32.24 -2.82 13.70
CA PHE A 278 -30.94 -3.47 13.52
C PHE A 278 -30.44 -3.48 12.06
N LEU A 279 -31.21 -2.91 11.13
CA LEU A 279 -30.84 -2.87 9.70
C LEU A 279 -29.73 -1.86 9.41
N ASN A 280 -29.67 -0.75 10.14
CA ASN A 280 -28.67 0.30 9.94
C ASN A 280 -28.03 0.74 11.26
N LEU A 281 -27.01 0.01 11.69
CA LEU A 281 -26.27 0.27 12.93
C LEU A 281 -25.52 1.61 12.91
N LEU A 282 -25.20 2.17 11.74
CA LEU A 282 -24.56 3.49 11.65
C LEU A 282 -25.52 4.62 12.03
N LEU A 283 -26.81 4.48 11.70
CA LEU A 283 -27.84 5.46 12.05
C LEU A 283 -28.50 5.18 13.41
N ASN A 284 -28.15 4.06 14.05
CA ASN A 284 -28.75 3.64 15.32
C ASN A 284 -27.66 3.23 16.33
N PRO A 285 -26.99 4.21 16.98
CA PRO A 285 -25.85 3.95 17.88
C PRO A 285 -26.23 3.10 19.09
N GLU A 286 -27.44 3.24 19.63
CA GLU A 286 -27.91 2.41 20.74
C GLU A 286 -27.97 0.93 20.35
N MET A 287 -28.50 0.62 19.16
CA MET A 287 -28.54 -0.77 18.67
C MET A 287 -27.15 -1.27 18.28
N ASN A 288 -26.27 -0.39 17.80
CA ASN A 288 -24.87 -0.75 17.59
C ASN A 288 -24.20 -1.21 18.90
N GLU A 289 -24.39 -0.49 20.02
CA GLU A 289 -23.87 -0.91 21.32
C GLU A 289 -24.44 -2.27 21.76
N VAL A 290 -25.75 -2.50 21.57
CA VAL A 290 -26.39 -3.79 21.87
C VAL A 290 -25.75 -4.92 21.06
N VAL A 291 -25.59 -4.75 19.74
CA VAL A 291 -24.97 -5.77 18.89
C VAL A 291 -23.51 -6.01 19.29
N GLN A 292 -22.78 -4.97 19.68
CA GLN A 292 -21.41 -5.08 20.15
C GLN A 292 -21.32 -5.96 21.40
N VAL A 293 -22.19 -5.76 22.39
CA VAL A 293 -22.26 -6.61 23.57
C VAL A 293 -22.59 -8.06 23.19
N LEU A 294 -23.58 -8.28 22.32
CA LEU A 294 -23.98 -9.62 21.89
C LEU A 294 -22.85 -10.39 21.19
N ILE A 295 -22.09 -9.73 20.31
CA ILE A 295 -20.93 -10.36 19.66
C ILE A 295 -19.85 -10.65 20.69
N GLY A 296 -19.57 -9.71 21.60
CA GLY A 296 -18.56 -9.86 22.65
C GLY A 296 -18.84 -11.02 23.60
N GLU A 297 -20.06 -11.12 24.13
CA GLU A 297 -20.48 -12.23 25.00
C GLU A 297 -20.39 -13.58 24.28
N TRP A 298 -20.86 -13.64 23.03
CA TRP A 298 -20.79 -14.85 22.21
C TRP A 298 -19.35 -15.28 21.92
N ALA A 299 -18.46 -14.32 21.62
CA ALA A 299 -17.06 -14.57 21.31
C ALA A 299 -16.27 -15.02 22.54
N ALA A 300 -16.53 -14.42 23.71
CA ALA A 300 -15.80 -14.72 24.95
C ALA A 300 -15.92 -16.18 25.42
N GLU A 301 -17.01 -16.87 25.05
CA GLU A 301 -17.25 -18.27 25.41
C GLU A 301 -16.65 -19.30 24.44
N ARG A 302 -16.01 -18.85 23.35
CA ARG A 302 -15.57 -19.71 22.24
C ARG A 302 -14.14 -19.43 21.86
N THR A 303 -13.45 -20.44 21.34
CA THR A 303 -12.12 -20.26 20.75
C THR A 303 -12.21 -19.53 19.41
N ALA A 304 -11.12 -18.87 19.01
CA ALA A 304 -11.04 -18.20 17.70
C ALA A 304 -11.31 -19.20 16.56
N ALA A 305 -10.82 -20.44 16.69
CA ALA A 305 -11.03 -21.50 15.72
C ALA A 305 -12.51 -21.94 15.62
N GLU A 306 -13.22 -22.07 16.73
CA GLU A 306 -14.67 -22.39 16.75
C GLU A 306 -15.50 -21.29 16.09
N ILE A 307 -15.20 -20.03 16.42
CA ILE A 307 -15.84 -18.85 15.83
C ILE A 307 -15.60 -18.85 14.31
N PHE A 308 -14.35 -19.01 13.89
CA PHE A 308 -14.00 -19.03 12.47
C PHE A 308 -14.65 -20.20 11.73
N ALA A 309 -14.82 -21.36 12.36
CA ALA A 309 -15.53 -22.50 11.76
C ALA A 309 -17.05 -22.24 11.62
N GLU A 310 -17.71 -21.65 12.62
CA GLU A 310 -19.12 -21.24 12.54
C GLU A 310 -19.33 -20.17 11.47
N ALA A 311 -18.49 -19.13 11.47
CA ALA A 311 -18.57 -18.06 10.49
C ALA A 311 -18.46 -18.57 9.05
N GLY A 312 -17.60 -19.57 8.81
CA GLY A 312 -17.50 -20.24 7.52
C GLY A 312 -18.80 -20.93 7.09
N ARG A 313 -19.52 -21.56 8.04
CA ARG A 313 -20.83 -22.21 7.77
C ARG A 313 -21.92 -21.19 7.43
N GLN A 314 -21.92 -20.04 8.09
CA GLN A 314 -22.90 -18.98 7.87
C GLN A 314 -22.54 -17.99 6.75
N ARG A 315 -21.32 -18.09 6.20
CA ARG A 315 -20.73 -17.07 5.31
C ARG A 315 -20.64 -15.69 5.98
N ALA A 316 -20.45 -15.67 7.29
CA ALA A 316 -20.21 -14.45 8.06
C ALA A 316 -18.72 -14.04 7.92
N PRO A 317 -18.42 -12.75 7.72
CA PRO A 317 -17.06 -12.26 7.51
C PRO A 317 -16.33 -12.05 8.86
N PHE A 318 -16.16 -13.15 9.61
CA PHE A 318 -15.23 -13.17 10.75
C PHE A 318 -13.84 -13.62 10.29
N SER A 319 -12.83 -13.04 10.94
CA SER A 319 -11.41 -13.24 10.66
C SER A 319 -10.65 -13.62 11.92
N LEU A 320 -9.58 -14.41 11.73
CA LEU A 320 -8.62 -14.73 12.78
C LEU A 320 -7.57 -13.63 12.88
N VAL A 321 -7.09 -13.37 14.10
CA VAL A 321 -5.89 -12.57 14.34
C VAL A 321 -4.70 -13.53 14.39
N ALA A 322 -4.05 -13.73 13.23
CA ALA A 322 -3.03 -14.76 13.08
C ALA A 322 -1.64 -14.25 13.49
N THR A 323 -0.91 -15.02 14.30
CA THR A 323 0.50 -14.75 14.60
C THR A 323 1.41 -15.21 13.44
N PRO A 324 2.68 -14.74 13.37
CA PRO A 324 3.66 -15.30 12.44
C PRO A 324 3.77 -16.83 12.50
N GLU A 325 3.71 -17.41 13.70
CA GLU A 325 3.73 -18.87 13.89
C GLU A 325 2.49 -19.55 13.29
N ASP A 326 1.31 -18.99 13.51
CA ASP A 326 0.05 -19.50 12.93
C ASP A 326 0.10 -19.47 11.40
N LEU A 327 0.70 -18.43 10.81
CA LEU A 327 0.80 -18.25 9.36
C LEU A 327 1.75 -19.26 8.72
N LEU A 328 2.88 -19.57 9.37
CA LEU A 328 3.80 -20.62 8.90
C LEU A 328 3.11 -21.98 8.81
N GLU A 329 2.13 -22.22 9.70
CA GLU A 329 1.38 -23.47 9.75
C GLU A 329 0.04 -23.45 9.01
N ASN A 330 -0.42 -22.29 8.53
CA ASN A 330 -1.72 -22.09 7.90
C ASN A 330 -1.90 -22.97 6.65
N ALA A 331 -3.04 -23.67 6.60
CA ALA A 331 -3.35 -24.63 5.55
C ALA A 331 -3.56 -23.98 4.16
N GLN A 332 -4.13 -22.77 4.10
CA GLN A 332 -4.28 -22.04 2.85
C GLN A 332 -2.93 -21.60 2.29
N LEU A 333 -2.05 -21.00 3.10
CA LEU A 333 -0.71 -20.58 2.66
C LEU A 333 0.14 -21.77 2.20
N LYS A 334 0.05 -22.91 2.89
CA LYS A 334 0.69 -24.17 2.47
C LYS A 334 0.14 -24.69 1.14
N HIS A 335 -1.19 -24.73 0.98
CA HIS A 335 -1.86 -25.15 -0.26
C HIS A 335 -1.44 -24.27 -1.45
N GLN A 336 -1.28 -22.98 -1.20
CA GLN A 336 -0.90 -21.97 -2.20
C GLN A 336 0.60 -21.93 -2.53
N GLY A 337 1.43 -22.77 -1.87
CA GLY A 337 2.89 -22.76 -2.05
C GLY A 337 3.51 -21.41 -1.68
N PHE A 338 2.93 -20.68 -0.73
CA PHE A 338 3.34 -19.31 -0.41
C PHE A 338 4.74 -19.23 0.19
N TRP A 339 5.13 -20.21 1.01
CA TRP A 339 6.41 -20.21 1.70
C TRP A 339 7.53 -20.77 0.81
N GLN A 340 8.63 -20.02 0.72
CA GLN A 340 9.86 -20.51 0.11
C GLN A 340 10.92 -20.77 1.16
N THR A 341 11.64 -21.88 1.03
CA THR A 341 12.73 -22.24 1.94
C THR A 341 14.06 -21.90 1.28
N LEU A 342 14.85 -21.05 1.93
CA LEU A 342 16.15 -20.60 1.43
C LEU A 342 17.24 -20.98 2.43
N GLU A 343 18.42 -21.31 1.91
CA GLU A 343 19.63 -21.52 2.70
C GLU A 343 20.50 -20.27 2.63
N HIS A 344 20.86 -19.68 3.78
CA HIS A 344 21.77 -18.53 3.86
C HIS A 344 22.95 -18.83 4.79
N PRO A 345 24.21 -18.49 4.41
CA PRO A 345 25.40 -18.86 5.19
C PRO A 345 25.40 -18.44 6.65
N VAL A 346 24.65 -17.38 7.01
CA VAL A 346 24.54 -16.87 8.38
C VAL A 346 23.17 -17.11 9.02
N LEU A 347 22.08 -17.05 8.24
CA LEU A 347 20.73 -17.22 8.79
C LEU A 347 20.32 -18.69 8.88
N GLY A 348 21.05 -19.59 8.19
CA GLY A 348 20.70 -20.99 8.01
C GLY A 348 19.52 -21.18 7.06
N GLU A 349 18.90 -22.35 7.17
CA GLU A 349 17.64 -22.67 6.50
C GLU A 349 16.51 -21.84 7.13
N HIS A 350 15.80 -21.04 6.33
CA HIS A 350 14.72 -20.19 6.78
C HIS A 350 13.62 -20.07 5.73
N LYS A 351 12.40 -19.72 6.16
CA LYS A 351 11.27 -19.49 5.26
C LYS A 351 11.12 -18.01 4.97
N VAL A 352 10.90 -17.67 3.70
CA VAL A 352 10.55 -16.31 3.26
C VAL A 352 9.14 -16.31 2.63
N PRO A 353 8.35 -15.23 2.82
CA PRO A 353 7.12 -15.01 2.08
C PRO A 353 7.35 -15.00 0.56
N GLY A 354 6.48 -15.67 -0.19
CA GLY A 354 6.42 -15.61 -1.65
C GLY A 354 5.87 -14.28 -2.17
N MET A 355 5.78 -14.15 -3.49
CA MET A 355 5.18 -12.97 -4.12
C MET A 355 3.65 -12.96 -3.97
N PRO A 356 3.02 -11.77 -3.83
CA PRO A 356 1.59 -11.65 -3.55
C PRO A 356 0.69 -11.98 -4.74
N PHE A 357 1.26 -12.12 -5.94
CA PHE A 357 0.52 -12.51 -7.13
C PHE A 357 1.24 -13.59 -7.93
N THR A 358 0.45 -14.31 -8.71
CA THR A 358 0.88 -15.30 -9.70
C THR A 358 0.71 -14.73 -11.11
N LEU A 359 1.43 -15.29 -12.09
CA LEU A 359 1.29 -14.95 -13.51
C LEU A 359 1.40 -16.27 -14.29
N ASP A 360 0.26 -16.82 -14.68
CA ASP A 360 0.16 -18.17 -15.28
C ASP A 360 1.12 -19.17 -14.61
N ASP A 361 1.98 -19.82 -15.40
CA ASP A 361 3.01 -20.77 -14.96
C ASP A 361 4.39 -20.12 -14.72
N VAL A 362 4.49 -18.78 -14.80
CA VAL A 362 5.76 -18.07 -14.58
C VAL A 362 6.06 -18.00 -13.10
N LEU A 363 7.15 -18.65 -12.70
CA LEU A 363 7.62 -18.66 -11.31
C LEU A 363 8.53 -17.45 -11.03
N PRO A 364 8.29 -16.72 -9.92
CA PRO A 364 9.19 -15.67 -9.48
C PRO A 364 10.60 -16.20 -9.20
N VAL A 365 11.63 -15.43 -9.61
CA VAL A 365 13.03 -15.71 -9.30
C VAL A 365 13.28 -15.49 -7.82
N GLN A 366 13.75 -16.51 -7.11
CA GLN A 366 14.03 -16.40 -5.68
C GLN A 366 15.36 -17.06 -5.33
N SER A 367 16.24 -16.26 -4.73
CA SER A 367 17.51 -16.68 -4.15
C SER A 367 17.70 -15.96 -2.82
N ARG A 368 18.59 -16.46 -1.97
CA ARG A 368 18.95 -15.81 -0.70
C ARG A 368 19.44 -14.37 -0.91
N ALA A 369 19.41 -13.57 0.14
CA ALA A 369 20.12 -12.30 0.14
C ALA A 369 21.64 -12.52 -0.04
N PRO A 370 22.33 -11.57 -0.69
CA PRO A 370 23.78 -11.64 -0.87
C PRO A 370 24.52 -11.28 0.43
N LEU A 371 25.69 -11.89 0.63
CA LEU A 371 26.63 -11.42 1.65
C LEU A 371 27.16 -10.02 1.28
N LEU A 372 27.65 -9.27 2.26
CA LEU A 372 28.20 -7.93 2.04
C LEU A 372 29.28 -7.93 0.95
N GLY A 373 29.00 -7.24 -0.16
CA GLY A 373 29.92 -7.11 -1.28
C GLY A 373 30.25 -8.42 -1.99
N GLU A 374 29.43 -9.46 -1.84
CA GLU A 374 29.68 -10.82 -2.36
C GLU A 374 30.07 -10.84 -3.84
N HIS A 375 29.51 -9.92 -4.64
CA HIS A 375 29.68 -9.89 -6.09
C HIS A 375 30.61 -8.75 -6.54
N THR A 376 31.34 -8.10 -5.63
CA THR A 376 32.15 -6.91 -5.95
C THR A 376 33.18 -7.17 -7.04
N GLY A 377 33.91 -8.28 -6.96
CA GLY A 377 34.92 -8.63 -7.96
C GLY A 377 34.33 -8.95 -9.34
N GLU A 378 33.13 -9.52 -9.39
CA GLU A 378 32.40 -9.80 -10.63
C GLU A 378 31.86 -8.52 -11.27
N LEU A 379 31.23 -7.66 -10.47
CA LEU A 379 30.51 -6.47 -10.91
C LEU A 379 31.44 -5.31 -11.28
N LEU A 380 32.60 -5.18 -10.61
CA LEU A 380 33.61 -4.15 -10.87
C LEU A 380 34.79 -4.67 -11.71
N GLY A 381 34.81 -5.96 -12.03
CA GLY A 381 35.84 -6.55 -12.90
C GLY A 381 35.77 -6.03 -14.34
N PRO A 382 36.81 -6.25 -15.17
CA PRO A 382 36.82 -5.84 -16.57
C PRO A 382 35.76 -6.60 -17.36
N THR A 383 34.56 -6.05 -17.45
CA THR A 383 33.50 -6.53 -18.32
C THR A 383 33.66 -5.89 -19.71
N HIS A 384 33.54 -6.72 -20.74
CA HIS A 384 33.60 -6.28 -22.14
C HIS A 384 32.39 -5.41 -22.47
N GLY A 385 32.62 -4.40 -23.31
CA GLY A 385 31.75 -3.26 -23.55
C GLY A 385 30.26 -3.59 -23.69
N GLY A 386 29.43 -2.77 -23.04
CA GLY A 386 28.01 -2.76 -23.32
C GLY A 386 27.78 -2.36 -24.78
N ASP A 387 26.90 -3.09 -25.46
CA ASP A 387 26.43 -2.72 -26.78
C ASP A 387 25.89 -1.29 -26.73
N SER A 388 26.34 -0.46 -27.68
CA SER A 388 25.79 0.87 -27.89
C SER A 388 24.29 0.75 -28.19
N ARG A 389 23.46 1.23 -27.26
CA ARG A 389 22.01 1.32 -27.50
C ARG A 389 21.75 2.37 -28.58
N GLU A 390 20.85 2.08 -29.51
CA GLU A 390 20.43 3.05 -30.51
C GLU A 390 19.90 4.32 -29.82
N GLU A 391 20.35 5.48 -30.29
CA GLU A 391 19.81 6.76 -29.85
C GLU A 391 18.32 6.83 -30.22
N VAL A 392 17.44 6.89 -29.23
CA VAL A 392 16.03 7.23 -29.44
C VAL A 392 15.95 8.76 -29.56
N PRO A 393 15.57 9.32 -30.73
CA PRO A 393 15.42 10.76 -30.87
C PRO A 393 14.29 11.25 -29.96
N VAL A 394 14.61 12.09 -28.99
CA VAL A 394 13.59 12.73 -28.14
C VAL A 394 13.16 14.03 -28.82
N SER A 395 12.13 13.96 -29.68
CA SER A 395 11.48 15.17 -30.21
C SER A 395 9.97 15.07 -30.06
N GLY A 396 9.36 16.03 -29.37
CA GLY A 396 7.91 16.09 -29.14
C GLY A 396 7.52 16.01 -27.67
N GLN A 397 6.24 16.25 -27.38
CA GLN A 397 5.67 16.07 -26.04
C GLN A 397 5.60 14.57 -25.74
N ARG A 398 6.24 14.15 -24.64
CA ARG A 398 6.24 12.74 -24.20
C ARG A 398 4.82 12.30 -23.84
N LYS A 399 4.44 11.08 -24.23
CA LYS A 399 3.10 10.54 -23.97
C LYS A 399 2.90 10.17 -22.50
N PRO A 400 1.68 9.94 -22.02
CA PRO A 400 1.48 9.24 -20.74
C PRO A 400 2.14 7.84 -20.74
N LEU A 401 2.51 7.32 -19.56
CA LEU A 401 3.24 6.03 -19.46
C LEU A 401 2.41 4.83 -19.93
N LEU A 402 1.08 4.88 -19.74
CA LEU A 402 0.15 3.86 -20.21
C LEU A 402 -0.69 4.34 -21.41
N ASP A 403 -0.17 5.26 -22.22
CA ASP A 403 -0.82 5.67 -23.48
C ASP A 403 -1.18 4.43 -24.33
N GLY A 404 -2.42 4.41 -24.81
CA GLY A 404 -2.96 3.31 -25.61
C GLY A 404 -3.30 2.02 -24.84
N VAL A 405 -3.16 1.98 -23.51
CA VAL A 405 -3.66 0.86 -22.69
C VAL A 405 -5.11 1.10 -22.32
N ARG A 406 -5.94 0.07 -22.48
CA ARG A 406 -7.35 0.07 -22.08
C ARG A 406 -7.66 -0.98 -21.01
N VAL A 407 -8.40 -0.57 -19.99
CA VAL A 407 -8.77 -1.41 -18.84
C VAL A 407 -10.29 -1.49 -18.71
N LEU A 408 -10.83 -2.71 -18.62
CA LEU A 408 -12.18 -2.98 -18.15
C LEU A 408 -12.13 -3.27 -16.65
N ASP A 409 -12.59 -2.32 -15.85
CA ASP A 409 -12.53 -2.33 -14.39
C ASP A 409 -13.90 -2.72 -13.81
N PHE A 410 -14.03 -3.95 -13.36
CA PHE A 410 -15.21 -4.48 -12.66
C PHE A 410 -15.09 -4.40 -11.13
N SER A 411 -14.02 -3.80 -10.63
CA SER A 411 -13.72 -3.82 -9.21
C SER A 411 -14.60 -2.87 -8.41
N GLN A 412 -14.73 -3.12 -7.11
CA GLN A 412 -15.56 -2.31 -6.22
C GLN A 412 -14.80 -1.91 -4.95
N VAL A 413 -15.36 -0.91 -4.26
CA VAL A 413 -14.95 -0.42 -2.94
C VAL A 413 -13.62 0.33 -2.98
N TRP A 414 -12.48 -0.35 -2.79
CA TRP A 414 -11.20 0.36 -2.65
C TRP A 414 -10.01 -0.33 -3.31
N ALA A 415 -9.73 -1.60 -3.01
CA ALA A 415 -8.51 -2.27 -3.50
C ALA A 415 -8.37 -2.23 -5.03
N GLY A 416 -9.33 -2.79 -5.76
CA GLY A 416 -9.31 -2.74 -7.22
C GLY A 416 -9.50 -1.33 -7.79
N PRO A 417 -10.42 -0.49 -7.26
CA PRO A 417 -10.58 0.87 -7.74
C PRO A 417 -9.30 1.70 -7.62
N TYR A 418 -8.50 1.50 -6.56
CA TYR A 418 -7.19 2.14 -6.39
C TYR A 418 -6.18 1.69 -7.46
N ALA A 419 -6.16 0.40 -7.82
CA ALA A 419 -5.33 -0.11 -8.91
C ALA A 419 -5.73 0.50 -10.27
N ALA A 420 -7.02 0.52 -10.56
CA ALA A 420 -7.56 1.08 -11.78
C ALA A 420 -7.35 2.61 -11.86
N ARG A 421 -7.50 3.33 -10.76
CA ARG A 421 -7.16 4.76 -10.66
C ARG A 421 -5.68 4.99 -10.92
N PHE A 422 -4.79 4.19 -10.35
CA PHE A 422 -3.36 4.28 -10.62
C PHE A 422 -3.10 4.19 -12.13
N MET A 423 -3.70 3.20 -12.81
CA MET A 423 -3.55 3.04 -14.25
C MET A 423 -4.13 4.23 -15.04
N ALA A 424 -5.29 4.75 -14.62
CA ALA A 424 -5.89 5.95 -15.23
C ALA A 424 -5.00 7.20 -15.07
N ASP A 425 -4.44 7.40 -13.88
CA ASP A 425 -3.51 8.49 -13.55
C ASP A 425 -2.19 8.37 -14.35
N MET A 426 -1.78 7.16 -14.70
CA MET A 426 -0.65 6.86 -15.60
C MET A 426 -0.99 7.01 -17.10
N GLY A 427 -2.27 7.22 -17.44
CA GLY A 427 -2.74 7.52 -18.80
C GLY A 427 -3.53 6.43 -19.50
N ALA A 428 -3.88 5.33 -18.82
CA ALA A 428 -4.76 4.32 -19.40
C ALA A 428 -6.19 4.87 -19.59
N ASP A 429 -6.88 4.33 -20.61
CA ASP A 429 -8.32 4.46 -20.81
C ASP A 429 -9.03 3.40 -19.94
N VAL A 430 -9.55 3.83 -18.80
CA VAL A 430 -10.16 2.93 -17.81
C VAL A 430 -11.68 3.08 -17.87
N ILE A 431 -12.36 1.97 -18.17
CA ILE A 431 -13.82 1.87 -18.18
C ILE A 431 -14.23 1.12 -16.91
N HIS A 432 -14.78 1.85 -15.94
CA HIS A 432 -15.39 1.30 -14.74
C HIS A 432 -16.79 0.78 -15.06
N ILE A 433 -16.99 -0.53 -14.89
CA ILE A 433 -18.22 -1.23 -15.24
C ILE A 433 -18.94 -1.66 -13.97
N GLU A 434 -20.14 -1.12 -13.79
CA GLU A 434 -21.02 -1.42 -12.66
C GLU A 434 -22.27 -2.18 -13.11
N GLY A 435 -22.84 -3.01 -12.24
CA GLY A 435 -24.12 -3.67 -12.54
C GLY A 435 -25.31 -2.72 -12.26
N PRO A 436 -26.36 -2.69 -13.10
CA PRO A 436 -27.57 -1.90 -12.84
C PRO A 436 -28.19 -2.15 -11.45
N ASN A 437 -28.15 -3.39 -10.95
CA ASN A 437 -28.65 -3.81 -9.64
C ASN A 437 -27.51 -4.10 -8.64
N PHE A 438 -26.28 -3.72 -9.00
CA PHE A 438 -25.06 -4.03 -8.25
C PHE A 438 -24.02 -2.91 -8.44
N ALA A 439 -24.47 -1.68 -8.19
CA ALA A 439 -23.61 -0.50 -8.16
C ALA A 439 -22.53 -0.63 -7.09
N ASP A 440 -21.42 0.10 -7.24
CA ASP A 440 -20.38 0.11 -6.20
C ASP A 440 -20.97 0.56 -4.85
N ALA A 441 -20.81 -0.26 -3.82
CA ALA A 441 -21.33 0.00 -2.49
C ALA A 441 -20.86 1.34 -1.90
N VAL A 442 -19.68 1.84 -2.29
CA VAL A 442 -19.19 3.13 -1.78
C VAL A 442 -19.91 4.34 -2.39
N ARG A 443 -20.69 4.18 -3.47
CA ARG A 443 -21.63 5.22 -3.93
C ARG A 443 -22.69 5.57 -2.89
N GLY A 444 -23.03 4.61 -2.02
CA GLY A 444 -23.95 4.82 -0.91
C GLY A 444 -23.36 5.59 0.28
N VAL A 445 -22.04 5.75 0.35
CA VAL A 445 -21.37 6.37 1.50
C VAL A 445 -21.49 7.89 1.43
N GLY A 446 -22.16 8.48 2.41
CA GLY A 446 -22.36 9.93 2.49
C GLY A 446 -23.26 10.48 1.38
N ARG A 447 -24.07 9.63 0.73
CA ARG A 447 -25.05 10.07 -0.28
C ARG A 447 -26.14 10.94 0.35
N SER A 448 -26.64 11.90 -0.41
CA SER A 448 -27.88 12.62 -0.08
C SER A 448 -29.10 11.88 -0.64
N GLU A 449 -30.28 12.32 -0.21
CA GLU A 449 -31.59 11.85 -0.74
C GLU A 449 -32.00 12.59 -2.03
N GLU A 450 -31.19 13.53 -2.52
CA GLU A 450 -31.45 14.25 -3.77
C GLU A 450 -31.29 13.32 -4.98
N PRO A 451 -31.93 13.63 -6.13
CA PRO A 451 -31.67 12.92 -7.38
C PRO A 451 -30.17 12.86 -7.67
N ARG A 452 -29.68 11.68 -8.09
CA ARG A 452 -28.24 11.42 -8.31
C ARG A 452 -27.36 11.57 -7.07
N GLY A 453 -27.92 11.54 -5.85
CA GLY A 453 -27.15 11.62 -4.59
C GLY A 453 -26.04 10.55 -4.47
N PHE A 454 -26.16 9.43 -5.18
CA PHE A 454 -25.15 8.37 -5.28
C PHE A 454 -23.87 8.75 -6.04
N ASP A 455 -23.83 9.90 -6.74
CA ASP A 455 -22.59 10.45 -7.33
C ASP A 455 -21.95 11.55 -6.49
N GLN A 456 -22.49 11.81 -5.30
CA GLN A 456 -21.92 12.77 -4.35
C GLN A 456 -20.97 12.11 -3.36
N SER A 457 -20.81 10.78 -3.41
CA SER A 457 -19.88 10.06 -2.53
C SER A 457 -18.45 10.52 -2.77
N ALA A 458 -17.90 11.28 -1.82
CA ALA A 458 -16.50 11.67 -1.82
C ALA A 458 -15.56 10.45 -1.88
N TYR A 459 -15.95 9.34 -1.23
CA TYR A 459 -15.19 8.09 -1.27
C TYR A 459 -15.11 7.57 -2.71
N PHE A 460 -16.26 7.37 -3.37
CA PHE A 460 -16.28 6.88 -4.75
C PHE A 460 -15.51 7.83 -5.68
N ASN A 461 -15.73 9.13 -5.53
CA ASN A 461 -15.17 10.15 -6.41
C ASN A 461 -13.64 10.23 -6.32
N GLU A 462 -13.05 10.08 -5.13
CA GLU A 462 -11.60 10.09 -4.98
C GLU A 462 -10.93 8.89 -5.65
N TYR A 463 -11.50 7.68 -5.53
CA TYR A 463 -10.87 6.45 -6.02
C TYR A 463 -11.31 6.03 -7.42
N ASN A 464 -12.26 6.73 -8.04
CA ASN A 464 -12.70 6.49 -9.42
C ASN A 464 -12.48 7.67 -10.38
N ARG A 465 -11.72 8.68 -9.95
CA ARG A 465 -11.31 9.79 -10.82
C ARG A 465 -10.58 9.32 -12.08
N ASN A 466 -10.64 10.13 -13.15
CA ASN A 466 -10.02 9.86 -14.46
C ASN A 466 -10.55 8.62 -15.22
N LYS A 467 -11.62 7.98 -14.74
CA LYS A 467 -12.26 6.82 -15.40
C LYS A 467 -13.49 7.25 -16.21
N ARG A 468 -13.87 6.43 -17.18
CA ARG A 468 -15.20 6.43 -17.81
C ARG A 468 -16.09 5.43 -17.09
N GLY A 469 -17.37 5.74 -16.88
CA GLY A 469 -18.31 4.90 -16.14
C GLY A 469 -19.40 4.34 -17.04
N MET A 470 -19.65 3.03 -16.92
CA MET A 470 -20.67 2.31 -17.67
C MET A 470 -21.47 1.39 -16.74
N ALA A 471 -22.78 1.33 -16.92
CA ALA A 471 -23.63 0.32 -16.28
C ALA A 471 -23.89 -0.81 -17.28
N LEU A 472 -23.64 -2.07 -16.89
CA LEU A 472 -23.80 -3.24 -17.75
C LEU A 472 -24.34 -4.44 -16.97
N ALA A 473 -25.49 -4.96 -17.40
CA ALA A 473 -26.13 -6.14 -16.83
C ALA A 473 -25.44 -7.43 -17.29
N MET A 474 -24.42 -7.87 -16.55
CA MET A 474 -23.65 -9.09 -16.86
C MET A 474 -24.44 -10.39 -16.68
N ASP A 475 -25.63 -10.34 -16.08
CA ASP A 475 -26.55 -11.47 -15.94
C ASP A 475 -27.45 -11.69 -17.18
N LYS A 476 -27.38 -10.78 -18.16
CA LYS A 476 -28.12 -10.86 -19.43
C LYS A 476 -27.22 -11.29 -20.59
N PRO A 477 -27.69 -12.12 -21.54
CA PRO A 477 -26.93 -12.50 -22.72
C PRO A 477 -26.40 -11.31 -23.53
N GLU A 478 -27.22 -10.27 -23.69
CA GLU A 478 -26.86 -9.05 -24.43
C GLU A 478 -25.76 -8.24 -23.72
N GLY A 479 -25.75 -8.27 -22.38
CA GLY A 479 -24.70 -7.63 -21.58
C GLY A 479 -23.37 -8.38 -21.68
N HIS A 480 -23.43 -9.72 -21.67
CA HIS A 480 -22.25 -10.57 -21.91
C HIS A 480 -21.69 -10.38 -23.33
N GLU A 481 -22.56 -10.29 -24.34
CA GLU A 481 -22.15 -9.98 -25.71
C GLU A 481 -21.44 -8.62 -25.79
N ALA A 482 -21.99 -7.58 -25.15
CA ALA A 482 -21.35 -6.27 -25.10
C ALA A 482 -19.97 -6.35 -24.45
N PHE A 483 -19.85 -7.06 -23.32
CA PHE A 483 -18.55 -7.30 -22.67
C PHE A 483 -17.52 -7.92 -23.63
N LEU A 484 -17.88 -8.97 -24.38
CA LEU A 484 -16.96 -9.61 -25.33
C LEU A 484 -16.50 -8.65 -26.44
N ARG A 485 -17.40 -7.79 -26.94
CA ARG A 485 -17.04 -6.76 -27.93
C ARG A 485 -16.10 -5.70 -27.36
N LEU A 486 -16.32 -5.26 -26.12
CA LEU A 486 -15.42 -4.35 -25.42
C LEU A 486 -14.04 -4.99 -25.16
N LEU A 487 -14.04 -6.27 -24.75
CA LEU A 487 -12.82 -7.04 -24.47
C LEU A 487 -11.93 -7.18 -25.71
N ALA A 488 -12.52 -7.35 -26.89
CA ALA A 488 -11.78 -7.45 -28.15
C ALA A 488 -10.90 -6.22 -28.45
N LYS A 489 -11.20 -5.07 -27.83
CA LYS A 489 -10.43 -3.82 -27.97
C LYS A 489 -9.78 -3.35 -26.67
N SER A 490 -9.70 -4.21 -25.65
CA SER A 490 -9.16 -3.89 -24.33
C SER A 490 -7.91 -4.73 -24.01
N ASP A 491 -7.03 -4.20 -23.16
CA ASP A 491 -5.78 -4.86 -22.80
C ASP A 491 -5.87 -5.62 -21.48
N ILE A 492 -6.64 -5.08 -20.52
CA ILE A 492 -6.71 -5.59 -19.15
C ILE A 492 -8.18 -5.72 -18.72
N VAL A 493 -8.51 -6.82 -18.05
CA VAL A 493 -9.74 -6.98 -17.26
C VAL A 493 -9.34 -7.10 -15.79
N LEU A 494 -9.93 -6.28 -14.92
CA LEU A 494 -9.64 -6.26 -13.49
C LEU A 494 -10.90 -6.51 -12.67
N GLU A 495 -10.85 -7.45 -11.74
CA GLU A 495 -11.95 -7.75 -10.81
C GLU A 495 -11.45 -8.11 -9.40
N ASN A 496 -12.29 -7.86 -8.39
CA ASN A 496 -12.01 -8.18 -6.98
C ASN A 496 -13.20 -8.88 -6.28
N TRP A 497 -13.96 -9.69 -7.01
CA TRP A 497 -15.11 -10.41 -6.47
C TRP A 497 -14.71 -11.64 -5.65
N SER A 498 -15.68 -12.16 -4.90
CA SER A 498 -15.56 -13.48 -4.28
C SER A 498 -15.38 -14.58 -5.35
N VAL A 499 -14.69 -15.64 -4.96
CA VAL A 499 -14.42 -16.81 -5.81
C VAL A 499 -15.71 -17.34 -6.47
N GLY A 500 -15.62 -17.65 -7.77
CA GLY A 500 -16.71 -18.18 -8.60
C GLY A 500 -17.73 -17.14 -9.11
N VAL A 501 -17.60 -15.85 -8.78
CA VAL A 501 -18.44 -14.80 -9.36
C VAL A 501 -18.08 -14.57 -10.83
N ALA A 502 -16.78 -14.47 -11.15
CA ALA A 502 -16.31 -14.30 -12.53
C ALA A 502 -16.83 -15.41 -13.46
N ASP A 503 -16.75 -16.68 -13.04
CA ASP A 503 -17.27 -17.81 -13.83
C ASP A 503 -18.77 -17.71 -14.08
N ARG A 504 -19.53 -17.33 -13.05
CA ARG A 504 -21.00 -17.20 -13.14
C ARG A 504 -21.44 -16.09 -14.08
N LEU A 505 -20.66 -15.01 -14.15
CA LEU A 505 -20.90 -13.87 -15.03
C LEU A 505 -20.28 -14.04 -16.41
N GLY A 506 -19.63 -15.18 -16.69
CA GLY A 506 -18.98 -15.44 -17.98
C GLY A 506 -17.72 -14.61 -18.23
N VAL A 507 -17.02 -14.22 -17.17
CA VAL A 507 -15.76 -13.43 -17.19
C VAL A 507 -14.59 -14.30 -16.68
N SER A 508 -14.64 -15.61 -16.93
CA SER A 508 -13.54 -16.52 -16.54
C SER A 508 -12.31 -16.30 -17.43
N TRP A 509 -11.15 -16.76 -16.95
CA TRP A 509 -9.92 -16.70 -17.75
C TRP A 509 -10.06 -17.40 -19.10
N ASP A 510 -10.73 -18.57 -19.13
CA ASP A 510 -10.94 -19.31 -20.38
C ASP A 510 -11.74 -18.49 -21.40
N VAL A 511 -12.81 -17.81 -20.96
CA VAL A 511 -13.60 -16.93 -21.84
C VAL A 511 -12.76 -15.75 -22.32
N ILE A 512 -12.01 -15.11 -21.41
CA ILE A 512 -11.18 -13.95 -21.75
C ILE A 512 -10.10 -14.33 -22.77
N ARG A 513 -9.37 -15.42 -22.52
CA ARG A 513 -8.31 -15.93 -23.38
C ARG A 513 -8.84 -16.34 -24.76
N GLU A 514 -10.01 -16.97 -24.83
CA GLU A 514 -10.64 -17.34 -26.10
C GLU A 514 -11.03 -16.10 -26.92
N ALA A 515 -11.63 -15.09 -26.28
CA ALA A 515 -12.08 -13.88 -26.94
C ALA A 515 -10.93 -12.93 -27.33
N ASN A 516 -9.91 -12.81 -26.47
CA ASN A 516 -8.75 -11.98 -26.67
C ASN A 516 -7.51 -12.64 -26.02
N PRO A 517 -6.70 -13.41 -26.77
CA PRO A 517 -5.52 -14.10 -26.23
C PRO A 517 -4.38 -13.14 -25.82
N ARG A 518 -4.52 -11.83 -26.07
CA ARG A 518 -3.58 -10.79 -25.66
C ARG A 518 -4.01 -10.06 -24.39
N ALA A 519 -5.21 -10.34 -23.88
CA ALA A 519 -5.73 -9.68 -22.69
C ALA A 519 -5.05 -10.21 -21.41
N ILE A 520 -4.84 -9.31 -20.46
CA ILE A 520 -4.39 -9.64 -19.12
C ILE A 520 -5.62 -9.67 -18.22
N PHE A 521 -5.83 -10.78 -17.52
CA PHE A 521 -6.93 -10.88 -16.56
C PHE A 521 -6.37 -10.86 -15.14
N ILE A 522 -6.82 -9.90 -14.32
CA ILE A 522 -6.38 -9.74 -12.94
C ILE A 522 -7.55 -10.01 -12.01
N GLN A 523 -7.41 -11.04 -11.19
CA GLN A 523 -8.32 -11.39 -10.12
C GLN A 523 -7.71 -11.07 -8.76
N MET A 524 -8.48 -10.45 -7.86
CA MET A 524 -8.01 -10.05 -6.54
C MET A 524 -8.75 -10.74 -5.37
N PRO A 525 -8.78 -12.09 -5.28
CA PRO A 525 -9.43 -12.76 -4.15
C PRO A 525 -8.70 -12.46 -2.83
N ALA A 526 -9.44 -12.45 -1.72
CA ALA A 526 -8.85 -12.21 -0.40
C ALA A 526 -7.78 -13.25 -0.03
N PHE A 527 -8.05 -14.54 -0.27
CA PHE A 527 -7.21 -15.66 0.18
C PHE A 527 -6.73 -16.60 -0.95
N GLY A 528 -7.19 -16.40 -2.19
CA GLY A 528 -6.89 -17.24 -3.37
C GLY A 528 -8.13 -17.87 -3.99
N GLN A 529 -8.00 -18.35 -5.24
CA GLN A 529 -9.09 -18.99 -6.00
C GLN A 529 -9.36 -20.45 -5.60
N THR A 530 -8.40 -21.10 -4.93
CA THR A 530 -8.48 -22.52 -4.52
C THR A 530 -8.00 -22.72 -3.08
N GLY A 531 -8.29 -23.87 -2.49
CA GLY A 531 -7.84 -24.22 -1.13
C GLY A 531 -8.91 -24.00 -0.05
N PRO A 532 -8.59 -24.34 1.21
CA PRO A 532 -9.54 -24.38 2.32
C PRO A 532 -10.20 -23.05 2.66
N GLU A 533 -9.57 -21.92 2.33
CA GLU A 533 -10.07 -20.57 2.64
C GLU A 533 -10.61 -19.83 1.40
N ALA A 534 -10.60 -20.43 0.20
CA ALA A 534 -11.00 -19.77 -1.05
C ALA A 534 -12.42 -19.19 -1.02
N ASN A 535 -13.36 -19.91 -0.39
CA ASN A 535 -14.77 -19.50 -0.30
C ASN A 535 -15.06 -18.56 0.87
N ARG A 536 -14.04 -18.09 1.59
CA ARG A 536 -14.20 -17.12 2.70
C ARG A 536 -14.46 -15.73 2.13
N VAL A 537 -15.37 -15.00 2.77
CA VAL A 537 -15.61 -13.59 2.48
C VAL A 537 -14.51 -12.77 3.15
N GLY A 538 -13.84 -11.91 2.39
CA GLY A 538 -12.77 -11.04 2.90
C GLY A 538 -13.07 -9.57 2.65
N PHE A 539 -12.69 -8.74 3.62
CA PHE A 539 -12.66 -7.28 3.55
C PHE A 539 -11.31 -6.81 4.11
N GLY A 540 -10.87 -5.61 3.76
CA GLY A 540 -9.57 -5.06 4.16
C GLY A 540 -9.19 -5.29 5.64
N PRO A 541 -10.06 -5.01 6.62
CA PRO A 541 -9.73 -5.25 8.03
C PRO A 541 -9.54 -6.73 8.37
N GLY A 542 -10.33 -7.62 7.77
CA GLY A 542 -10.13 -9.06 7.95
C GLY A 542 -8.86 -9.57 7.28
N ILE A 543 -8.47 -8.96 6.16
CA ILE A 543 -7.25 -9.27 5.42
C ILE A 543 -6.00 -8.89 6.23
N GLU A 544 -5.98 -7.75 6.93
CA GLU A 544 -4.86 -7.38 7.83
C GLU A 544 -4.75 -8.27 9.06
N GLN A 545 -5.87 -8.72 9.61
CA GLN A 545 -5.89 -9.62 10.76
C GLN A 545 -5.35 -10.99 10.39
N MET A 546 -5.84 -11.55 9.27
CA MET A 546 -5.40 -12.85 8.78
C MET A 546 -4.04 -12.79 8.07
N GLY A 547 -3.56 -11.60 7.71
CA GLY A 547 -2.24 -11.39 7.11
C GLY A 547 -1.10 -11.30 8.10
N GLY A 548 -1.39 -11.18 9.40
CA GLY A 548 -0.42 -11.19 10.50
C GLY A 548 -0.13 -9.82 11.11
N LEU A 549 -0.49 -8.73 10.42
CA LEU A 549 -0.14 -7.38 10.83
C LEU A 549 -0.71 -7.02 12.21
N VAL A 550 -1.97 -7.34 12.43
CA VAL A 550 -2.71 -6.96 13.65
C VAL A 550 -2.18 -7.68 14.90
N ALA A 551 -1.69 -8.91 14.77
CA ALA A 551 -1.09 -9.64 15.88
C ALA A 551 0.19 -8.98 16.41
N LEU A 552 0.87 -8.21 15.56
CA LEU A 552 2.16 -7.59 15.86
C LEU A 552 2.05 -6.22 16.53
N GLN A 553 0.91 -5.55 16.45
CA GLN A 553 0.74 -4.16 16.91
C GLN A 553 -0.32 -4.05 17.99
N GLY A 554 -0.17 -3.06 18.87
CA GLY A 554 -1.04 -2.84 20.03
C GLY A 554 -0.28 -2.11 21.13
N TYR A 555 -1.01 -1.57 22.11
CA TYR A 555 -0.41 -1.04 23.33
C TYR A 555 0.10 -2.17 24.22
N GLU A 556 1.17 -1.90 24.96
CA GLU A 556 1.82 -2.89 25.83
C GLU A 556 0.84 -3.40 26.89
N GLY A 557 0.62 -4.72 26.89
CA GLY A 557 -0.25 -5.39 27.87
C GLY A 557 -1.75 -5.34 27.56
N GLU A 558 -2.17 -4.76 26.44
CA GLU A 558 -3.59 -4.56 26.12
C GLU A 558 -4.10 -5.41 24.95
N GLY A 559 -3.21 -6.13 24.26
CA GLY A 559 -3.56 -7.01 23.16
C GLY A 559 -3.44 -6.35 21.78
N PRO A 560 -3.76 -7.12 20.72
CA PRO A 560 -3.63 -6.68 19.34
C PRO A 560 -4.59 -5.53 19.03
N HIS A 561 -4.16 -4.61 18.18
CA HIS A 561 -4.96 -3.49 17.71
C HIS A 561 -5.03 -3.48 16.19
N ARG A 562 -6.23 -3.29 15.63
CA ARG A 562 -6.37 -3.08 14.17
C ARG A 562 -5.73 -1.77 13.72
N SER A 563 -5.51 -1.64 12.42
CA SER A 563 -5.23 -0.32 11.87
C SER A 563 -6.49 0.55 11.87
N GLY A 564 -6.31 1.87 11.82
CA GLY A 564 -7.42 2.82 11.75
C GLY A 564 -8.25 2.78 10.47
N ILE A 565 -7.80 2.04 9.46
CA ILE A 565 -8.37 2.00 8.11
C ILE A 565 -8.55 0.55 7.64
N SER A 566 -9.06 0.35 6.44
CA SER A 566 -8.96 -0.93 5.71
C SER A 566 -7.57 -1.09 5.08
N TYR A 567 -6.51 -1.20 5.89
CA TYR A 567 -5.10 -1.06 5.45
C TYR A 567 -4.68 -1.98 4.30
N GLY A 568 -5.23 -3.20 4.23
CA GLY A 568 -4.93 -4.17 3.17
C GLY A 568 -5.33 -3.72 1.76
N ASP A 569 -6.40 -2.94 1.65
CA ASP A 569 -7.00 -2.60 0.36
C ASP A 569 -6.09 -1.76 -0.54
N PRO A 570 -5.58 -0.57 -0.12
CA PRO A 570 -4.73 0.24 -0.98
C PRO A 570 -3.41 -0.47 -1.32
N ASN A 571 -2.92 -1.30 -0.40
CA ASN A 571 -1.69 -2.07 -0.60
C ASN A 571 -1.88 -3.17 -1.65
N ALA A 572 -3.01 -3.89 -1.61
CA ALA A 572 -3.37 -4.85 -2.66
C ALA A 572 -3.60 -4.14 -4.00
N GLY A 573 -4.23 -2.96 -3.99
CA GLY A 573 -4.48 -2.15 -5.17
C GLY A 573 -3.21 -1.69 -5.88
N ILE A 574 -2.25 -1.12 -5.15
CA ILE A 574 -0.99 -0.67 -5.77
C ILE A 574 -0.21 -1.85 -6.37
N VAL A 575 -0.23 -3.02 -5.71
CA VAL A 575 0.42 -4.23 -6.24
C VAL A 575 -0.30 -4.76 -7.47
N ALA A 576 -1.65 -4.70 -7.52
CA ALA A 576 -2.41 -5.06 -8.73
C ALA A 576 -2.01 -4.19 -9.92
N ALA A 577 -1.80 -2.89 -9.71
CA ALA A 577 -1.32 -2.00 -10.77
C ALA A 577 0.10 -2.37 -11.25
N GLY A 578 0.99 -2.74 -10.33
CA GLY A 578 2.33 -3.25 -10.69
C GLY A 578 2.25 -4.60 -11.42
N ALA A 579 1.38 -5.50 -10.97
CA ALA A 579 1.14 -6.79 -11.61
C ALA A 579 0.58 -6.60 -13.03
N ALA A 580 -0.30 -5.61 -13.25
CA ALA A 580 -0.76 -5.24 -14.58
C ALA A 580 0.40 -4.83 -15.50
N ALA A 581 1.34 -4.01 -15.00
CA ALA A 581 2.54 -3.64 -15.75
C ALA A 581 3.46 -4.84 -16.03
N ILE A 582 3.61 -5.77 -15.08
CA ILE A 582 4.34 -7.02 -15.30
C ILE A 582 3.66 -7.89 -16.37
N GLY A 583 2.33 -7.99 -16.35
CA GLY A 583 1.56 -8.69 -17.39
C GLY A 583 1.69 -8.04 -18.77
N LEU A 584 1.71 -6.70 -18.84
CA LEU A 584 1.97 -5.98 -20.09
C LEU A 584 3.38 -6.27 -20.61
N LEU A 585 4.40 -6.24 -19.75
CA LEU A 585 5.78 -6.59 -20.12
C LEU A 585 5.91 -8.04 -20.57
N HIS A 586 5.22 -8.96 -19.89
CA HIS A 586 5.12 -10.35 -20.32
C HIS A 586 4.58 -10.44 -21.75
N ARG A 587 3.46 -9.78 -22.02
CA ARG A 587 2.86 -9.72 -23.34
C ARG A 587 3.74 -9.08 -24.41
N GLU A 588 4.49 -8.03 -24.08
CA GLU A 588 5.45 -7.43 -25.02
C GLU A 588 6.64 -8.38 -25.32
N ASN A 589 6.94 -9.33 -24.42
CA ASN A 589 7.98 -10.33 -24.62
C ASN A 589 7.49 -11.59 -25.35
N THR A 590 6.24 -12.02 -25.13
CA THR A 590 5.71 -13.30 -25.63
C THR A 590 4.71 -13.14 -26.78
N GLY A 591 4.03 -11.99 -26.86
CA GLY A 591 2.90 -11.78 -27.75
C GLY A 591 1.56 -12.23 -27.17
N GLU A 592 1.53 -12.83 -25.98
CA GLU A 592 0.34 -13.41 -25.34
C GLU A 592 0.01 -12.70 -24.03
N GLY A 593 -1.29 -12.61 -23.70
CA GLY A 593 -1.75 -12.12 -22.41
C GLY A 593 -1.53 -13.17 -21.31
N CYS A 594 -1.99 -12.87 -20.09
CA CYS A 594 -1.79 -13.76 -18.94
C CYS A 594 -2.90 -13.67 -17.91
N HIS A 595 -3.07 -14.72 -17.11
CA HIS A 595 -3.90 -14.71 -15.91
C HIS A 595 -3.06 -14.37 -14.68
N ILE A 596 -3.50 -13.35 -13.96
CA ILE A 596 -2.89 -12.89 -12.72
C ILE A 596 -3.89 -13.08 -11.58
N VAL A 597 -3.48 -13.81 -10.55
CA VAL A 597 -4.22 -13.91 -9.29
C VAL A 597 -3.42 -13.21 -8.20
N LEU A 598 -3.91 -12.07 -7.73
CA LEU A 598 -3.38 -11.33 -6.59
C LEU A 598 -4.13 -11.71 -5.32
N ARG A 599 -3.43 -12.33 -4.39
CA ARG A 599 -3.99 -12.77 -3.10
C ARG A 599 -3.79 -11.64 -2.11
N GLN A 600 -4.87 -10.99 -1.69
CA GLN A 600 -4.75 -9.75 -0.90
C GLN A 600 -4.08 -9.99 0.46
N ARG A 601 -4.36 -11.12 1.13
CA ARG A 601 -3.67 -11.51 2.37
C ARG A 601 -2.17 -11.67 2.19
N ASP A 602 -1.76 -12.37 1.14
CA ASP A 602 -0.37 -12.71 0.89
C ASP A 602 0.50 -11.44 0.73
N ASN A 603 -0.09 -10.37 0.18
CA ASN A 603 0.54 -9.05 0.14
C ASN A 603 0.86 -8.52 1.55
N LEU A 604 -0.11 -8.52 2.46
CA LEU A 604 0.13 -8.05 3.82
C LEU A 604 1.09 -8.94 4.59
N THR A 605 1.04 -10.26 4.40
CA THR A 605 2.04 -11.16 5.01
C THR A 605 3.45 -10.90 4.49
N GLY A 606 3.60 -10.50 3.22
CA GLY A 606 4.87 -10.01 2.68
C GLY A 606 5.36 -8.72 3.35
N MET A 607 4.47 -7.77 3.64
CA MET A 607 4.81 -6.50 4.29
C MET A 607 5.22 -6.62 5.78
N VAL A 608 5.24 -7.83 6.34
CA VAL A 608 5.80 -8.14 7.66
C VAL A 608 6.77 -9.33 7.58
N GLY A 609 7.40 -9.50 6.42
CA GLY A 609 8.22 -10.68 6.10
C GLY A 609 9.40 -10.89 7.04
N GLU A 610 9.95 -9.83 7.65
CA GLU A 610 10.98 -9.96 8.68
C GLU A 610 10.51 -10.74 9.91
N TYR A 611 9.24 -10.61 10.29
CA TYR A 611 8.66 -11.38 11.39
C TYR A 611 8.45 -12.85 10.99
N MET A 612 8.12 -13.11 9.73
CA MET A 612 7.96 -14.46 9.21
C MET A 612 9.28 -15.20 9.13
N VAL A 613 10.34 -14.52 8.67
CA VAL A 613 11.70 -15.07 8.66
C VAL A 613 12.15 -15.38 10.09
N ALA A 614 12.01 -14.43 11.02
CA ALA A 614 12.39 -14.62 12.41
C ALA A 614 11.67 -15.81 13.07
N ALA A 615 10.34 -15.90 12.92
CA ALA A 615 9.56 -17.01 13.43
C ALA A 615 10.00 -18.35 12.83
N SER A 616 10.36 -18.38 11.54
CA SER A 616 10.78 -19.62 10.87
C SER A 616 12.09 -20.21 11.39
N ILE A 617 12.94 -19.38 12.01
CA ILE A 617 14.21 -19.77 12.64
C ILE A 617 14.16 -19.70 14.17
N GLY A 618 12.97 -19.55 14.75
CA GLY A 618 12.77 -19.55 16.20
C GLY A 618 13.27 -18.30 16.92
N ILE A 619 13.40 -17.16 16.23
CA ILE A 619 13.70 -15.87 16.84
C ILE A 619 12.37 -15.15 17.14
N ASP A 620 12.14 -14.86 18.41
CA ASP A 620 10.99 -14.08 18.84
C ASP A 620 11.28 -12.57 18.70
N ILE A 621 10.39 -11.87 18.00
CA ILE A 621 10.39 -10.41 17.91
C ILE A 621 9.30 -9.89 18.84
N PRO A 622 9.61 -8.98 19.79
CA PRO A 622 8.59 -8.40 20.65
C PRO A 622 7.45 -7.75 19.85
N ARG A 623 6.22 -8.01 20.28
CA ARG A 623 4.96 -7.57 19.64
C ARG A 623 4.26 -6.58 20.56
N GLN A 624 3.36 -5.78 19.99
CA GLN A 624 2.47 -4.90 20.76
C GLN A 624 3.25 -3.95 21.68
N MET A 625 4.33 -3.39 21.15
CA MET A 625 5.22 -2.47 21.88
C MET A 625 4.72 -1.00 21.87
N GLY A 626 3.47 -0.77 21.48
CA GLY A 626 2.96 0.55 21.12
C GLY A 626 3.89 1.23 20.10
N ASN A 627 4.38 2.40 20.48
CA ASN A 627 5.29 3.19 19.64
C ASN A 627 6.76 2.95 19.93
N ARG A 628 7.18 2.01 20.79
CA ARG A 628 8.60 1.79 21.09
C ARG A 628 9.37 1.14 19.94
N ASP A 629 10.69 1.10 20.09
CA ASP A 629 11.63 0.45 19.16
C ASP A 629 12.71 -0.33 19.92
N LEU A 630 13.28 -1.37 19.31
CA LEU A 630 14.31 -2.21 19.96
C LEU A 630 15.65 -1.49 20.12
N GLN A 631 15.95 -0.51 19.27
CA GLN A 631 17.27 0.12 19.16
C GLN A 631 17.26 1.64 19.35
N MET A 632 16.10 2.26 19.59
CA MET A 632 15.97 3.71 19.76
C MET A 632 15.37 4.05 21.12
N ALA A 633 15.89 5.10 21.76
CA ALA A 633 15.34 5.66 22.98
C ALA A 633 15.84 7.10 23.21
N PRO A 634 14.95 8.09 23.47
CA PRO A 634 13.49 7.96 23.43
C PRO A 634 12.95 7.73 22.01
N HIS A 635 11.83 7.02 21.92
CA HIS A 635 11.15 6.73 20.65
C HIS A 635 9.64 6.57 20.90
N GLY A 636 8.85 7.58 20.52
CA GLY A 636 7.45 7.64 20.92
C GLY A 636 6.66 8.81 20.32
N VAL A 637 5.40 8.90 20.72
CA VAL A 637 4.45 9.93 20.31
C VAL A 637 3.99 10.69 21.55
N TYR A 638 4.22 12.00 21.56
CA TYR A 638 4.10 12.83 22.75
C TYR A 638 3.08 13.95 22.54
N ARG A 639 2.24 14.19 23.55
CA ARG A 639 1.17 15.18 23.49
C ARG A 639 1.76 16.58 23.42
N CYS A 640 1.16 17.43 22.60
CA CYS A 640 1.55 18.82 22.41
C CYS A 640 0.45 19.77 22.90
N LEU A 641 0.80 21.05 23.00
CA LEU A 641 -0.20 22.11 23.08
C LEU A 641 -1.06 22.06 21.81
N ASP A 642 -2.39 22.04 21.99
CA ASP A 642 -3.30 22.05 20.86
C ASP A 642 -3.55 23.48 20.37
N ASP A 643 -3.24 23.71 19.10
CA ASP A 643 -3.51 24.91 18.32
C ASP A 643 -4.07 24.56 16.93
N SER A 644 -4.52 23.31 16.76
CA SER A 644 -4.84 22.73 15.46
C SER A 644 -6.19 23.19 14.90
N GLY A 645 -7.13 23.59 15.78
CA GLY A 645 -8.49 24.00 15.39
C GLY A 645 -9.29 22.91 14.69
N ARG A 646 -8.92 21.63 14.89
CA ARG A 646 -9.56 20.49 14.22
C ARG A 646 -10.96 20.25 14.78
N TYR A 647 -11.84 19.79 13.91
CA TYR A 647 -13.21 19.46 14.27
C TYR A 647 -13.69 18.23 13.51
N GLN A 648 -14.68 17.57 14.10
CA GLN A 648 -15.46 16.53 13.46
C GLN A 648 -16.81 17.09 13.05
N ALA A 649 -17.24 16.81 11.83
CA ALA A 649 -18.55 17.16 11.30
C ALA A 649 -19.37 15.92 10.94
N ASP A 650 -20.70 16.07 10.94
CA ASP A 650 -21.63 15.04 10.46
C ASP A 650 -21.67 15.00 8.91
N VAL A 651 -22.48 14.09 8.36
CA VAL A 651 -22.65 13.95 6.90
C VAL A 651 -23.27 15.19 6.25
N ALA A 652 -23.98 16.04 7.01
CA ALA A 652 -24.56 17.29 6.55
C ALA A 652 -23.59 18.48 6.70
N GLY A 653 -22.37 18.25 7.22
CA GLY A 653 -21.35 19.28 7.43
C GLY A 653 -21.53 20.09 8.71
N ASN A 654 -22.44 19.71 9.61
CA ASN A 654 -22.55 20.38 10.90
C ASN A 654 -21.42 19.93 11.82
N ILE A 655 -20.78 20.88 12.52
CA ILE A 655 -19.75 20.57 13.50
C ILE A 655 -20.39 19.82 14.67
N VAL A 656 -19.90 18.59 14.91
CA VAL A 656 -20.33 17.70 16.00
C VAL A 656 -19.48 17.94 17.25
N ARG A 657 -18.16 18.09 17.08
CA ARG A 657 -17.23 18.37 18.19
C ARG A 657 -15.89 18.94 17.72
N GLU A 658 -15.21 19.59 18.65
CA GLU A 658 -13.79 19.99 18.54
C GLU A 658 -12.88 18.81 18.90
N LEU A 659 -11.75 18.69 18.21
CA LEU A 659 -10.74 17.65 18.43
C LEU A 659 -9.44 18.32 18.90
N THR A 660 -8.98 17.97 20.10
CA THR A 660 -7.84 18.63 20.78
C THR A 660 -6.63 17.71 20.98
N ASP A 661 -6.61 16.58 20.29
CA ASP A 661 -5.56 15.59 20.38
C ASP A 661 -4.45 15.89 19.35
N THR A 662 -3.48 16.71 19.77
CA THR A 662 -2.34 17.13 18.96
C THR A 662 -1.05 16.53 19.50
N TRP A 663 -0.23 15.97 18.61
CA TRP A 663 0.90 15.11 18.96
C TRP A 663 2.12 15.35 18.07
N VAL A 664 3.31 15.03 18.60
CA VAL A 664 4.57 14.97 17.84
C VAL A 664 5.20 13.59 18.01
N ALA A 665 5.62 12.98 16.91
CA ALA A 665 6.43 11.77 16.91
C ALA A 665 7.92 12.16 17.00
N ILE A 666 8.68 11.49 17.88
CA ILE A 666 10.10 11.74 18.10
C ILE A 666 10.84 10.41 18.11
N ALA A 667 11.93 10.31 17.36
CA ALA A 667 12.81 9.15 17.31
C ALA A 667 14.26 9.58 17.50
N CYS A 668 14.92 9.03 18.52
CA CYS A 668 16.33 9.24 18.82
C CYS A 668 17.12 7.97 18.48
N GLU A 669 17.82 7.96 17.34
CA GLU A 669 18.44 6.75 16.78
C GLU A 669 19.80 6.41 17.39
N ASP A 670 20.55 7.42 17.82
CA ASP A 670 21.95 7.25 18.21
C ASP A 670 22.33 8.16 19.40
N ASP A 671 23.53 7.92 19.95
CA ASP A 671 24.01 8.65 21.12
C ASP A 671 24.33 10.13 20.81
N ASP A 672 24.68 10.46 19.56
CA ASP A 672 24.91 11.86 19.16
C ASP A 672 23.59 12.64 19.12
N GLN A 673 22.51 12.03 18.63
CA GLN A 673 21.14 12.57 18.67
C GLN A 673 20.68 12.72 20.12
N TRP A 674 21.01 11.76 20.98
CA TRP A 674 20.68 11.83 22.41
C TRP A 674 21.31 13.04 23.09
N GLU A 675 22.61 13.31 22.89
CA GLU A 675 23.26 14.49 23.46
C GLU A 675 22.61 15.80 22.99
N ARG A 676 22.24 15.89 21.70
CA ARG A 676 21.53 17.06 21.16
C ARG A 676 20.13 17.21 21.75
N LEU A 677 19.41 16.11 21.92
CA LEU A 677 18.08 16.09 22.54
C LEU A 677 18.14 16.54 24.01
N LYS A 678 19.07 15.99 24.80
CA LYS A 678 19.33 16.41 26.18
C LYS A 678 19.60 17.91 26.26
N GLY A 679 20.48 18.41 25.40
CA GLY A 679 20.84 19.82 25.33
C GLY A 679 19.66 20.73 24.99
N LEU A 680 18.79 20.30 24.08
CA LEU A 680 17.59 21.04 23.67
C LEU A 680 16.52 21.08 24.77
N ILE A 681 16.27 19.95 25.42
CA ILE A 681 15.26 19.85 26.49
C ILE A 681 15.74 20.58 27.75
N GLY A 682 17.02 20.44 28.10
CA GLY A 682 17.64 21.13 29.22
C GLY A 682 17.17 20.67 30.61
N ASP A 683 16.48 19.54 30.72
CA ASP A 683 15.98 19.01 31.99
C ASP A 683 17.06 18.18 32.71
N PRO A 684 17.42 18.50 33.97
CA PRO A 684 18.45 17.78 34.73
C PRO A 684 18.18 16.28 34.91
N ARG A 685 16.92 15.83 34.85
CA ARG A 685 16.57 14.40 34.96
C ARG A 685 17.17 13.56 33.82
N LEU A 686 17.51 14.18 32.69
CA LEU A 686 18.12 13.50 31.54
C LEU A 686 19.65 13.37 31.65
N ASN A 687 20.30 14.07 32.59
CA ASN A 687 21.77 14.11 32.73
C ASN A 687 22.33 12.98 33.61
N ARG A 688 21.62 11.85 33.70
CA ARG A 688 22.12 10.69 34.45
C ARG A 688 23.16 9.94 33.62
N ALA A 689 24.26 9.52 34.24
CA ALA A 689 25.38 8.87 33.56
C ALA A 689 25.03 7.52 32.91
N ASP A 690 23.99 6.83 33.40
CA ASP A 690 23.51 5.59 32.78
C ASP A 690 22.82 5.84 31.44
N TYR A 691 22.23 7.03 31.22
CA TYR A 691 21.59 7.40 29.96
C TYR A 691 22.56 7.71 28.82
N ASP A 692 23.86 7.80 29.09
CA ASP A 692 24.89 7.96 28.04
C ASP A 692 25.04 6.69 27.18
N THR A 693 24.35 5.61 27.53
CA THR A 693 24.25 4.39 26.73
C THR A 693 22.81 4.08 26.36
N LEU A 694 22.59 3.51 25.17
CA LEU A 694 21.27 3.02 24.78
C LEU A 694 20.68 2.04 25.81
N ALA A 695 21.49 1.14 26.36
CA ALA A 695 21.04 0.15 27.35
C ALA A 695 20.46 0.81 28.62
N GLY A 696 21.11 1.85 29.14
CA GLY A 696 20.59 2.59 30.28
C GLY A 696 19.33 3.39 29.95
N ARG A 697 19.22 3.94 28.73
CA ARG A 697 17.98 4.61 28.26
C ARG A 697 16.82 3.63 28.14
N LYS A 698 17.04 2.45 27.54
CA LYS A 698 16.04 1.38 27.40
C LYS A 698 15.54 0.85 28.75
N ALA A 699 16.39 0.84 29.77
CA ALA A 699 16.02 0.38 31.12
C ALA A 699 15.08 1.35 31.86
N ASP A 700 14.96 2.61 31.43
CA ASP A 700 14.19 3.66 32.11
C ASP A 700 13.40 4.56 31.14
N GLU A 701 12.84 3.96 30.08
CA GLU A 701 12.06 4.68 29.05
C GLU A 701 10.88 5.45 29.66
N GLY A 702 10.26 4.96 30.73
CA GLY A 702 9.15 5.65 31.40
C GLY A 702 9.54 7.05 31.92
N THR A 703 10.74 7.19 32.50
CA THR A 703 11.23 8.51 32.93
C THR A 703 11.56 9.39 31.73
N LEU A 704 12.16 8.84 30.68
CA LEU A 704 12.46 9.59 29.45
C LEU A 704 11.16 10.10 28.81
N ASP A 705 10.17 9.24 28.67
CA ASP A 705 8.86 9.56 28.09
C ASP A 705 8.14 10.63 28.88
N GLN A 706 8.20 10.55 30.22
CA GLN A 706 7.65 11.57 31.09
C GLN A 706 8.29 12.94 30.83
N VAL A 707 9.62 13.02 30.82
CA VAL A 707 10.34 14.30 30.64
C VAL A 707 10.11 14.89 29.24
N VAL A 708 10.20 14.05 28.21
CA VAL A 708 9.93 14.47 26.83
C VAL A 708 8.47 14.95 26.69
N GLY A 709 7.51 14.20 27.26
CA GLY A 709 6.10 14.57 27.25
C GLY A 709 5.80 15.90 27.98
N GLU A 710 6.44 16.15 29.13
CA GLU A 710 6.33 17.43 29.84
C GLU A 710 6.89 18.60 28.99
N TRP A 711 7.97 18.37 28.24
CA TRP A 711 8.55 19.37 27.35
C TRP A 711 7.67 19.65 26.13
N THR A 712 7.12 18.61 25.48
CA THR A 712 6.26 18.77 24.29
C THR A 712 4.89 19.36 24.64
N ALA A 713 4.33 19.06 25.81
CA ALA A 713 3.00 19.54 26.22
C ALA A 713 2.86 21.06 26.29
N THR A 714 3.98 21.80 26.30
CA THR A 714 4.02 23.26 26.33
C THR A 714 4.26 23.91 24.96
N ARG A 715 4.35 23.11 23.89
CA ARG A 715 4.70 23.55 22.53
C ARG A 715 3.65 23.10 21.53
N ALA A 716 3.44 23.91 20.49
CA ALA A 716 2.73 23.46 19.29
C ALA A 716 3.52 22.35 18.59
N ALA A 717 2.83 21.37 17.98
CA ALA A 717 3.50 20.21 17.39
C ALA A 717 4.48 20.58 16.26
N GLU A 718 4.12 21.52 15.38
CA GLU A 718 5.00 22.01 14.31
C GLU A 718 6.25 22.71 14.88
N ALA A 719 6.10 23.52 15.93
CA ALA A 719 7.23 24.20 16.56
C ALA A 719 8.19 23.22 17.25
N ALA A 720 7.65 22.23 17.97
CA ALA A 720 8.45 21.16 18.57
C ALA A 720 9.22 20.37 17.50
N ALA A 721 8.55 20.01 16.39
CA ALA A 721 9.20 19.31 15.28
C ALA A 721 10.30 20.16 14.62
N ASP A 722 10.08 21.46 14.40
CA ASP A 722 11.08 22.38 13.86
C ASP A 722 12.32 22.49 14.76
N GLU A 723 12.13 22.66 16.08
CA GLU A 723 13.22 22.72 17.06
C GLU A 723 14.05 21.44 17.05
N LEU A 724 13.40 20.27 17.01
CA LEU A 724 14.05 18.96 17.01
C LEU A 724 14.79 18.68 15.70
N GLN A 725 14.17 18.95 14.55
CA GLN A 725 14.80 18.79 13.24
C GLN A 725 16.02 19.72 13.09
N ALA A 726 15.93 20.96 13.57
CA ALA A 726 17.07 21.88 13.59
C ALA A 726 18.21 21.39 14.50
N ALA A 727 17.89 20.67 15.59
CA ALA A 727 18.86 20.00 16.44
C ALA A 727 19.34 18.65 15.87
N GLY A 728 18.89 18.23 14.69
CA GLY A 728 19.27 16.96 14.07
C GLY A 728 18.72 15.74 14.81
N VAL A 729 17.50 15.83 15.34
CA VAL A 729 16.72 14.72 15.91
C VAL A 729 15.47 14.53 15.05
N ALA A 730 15.18 13.28 14.63
CA ALA A 730 14.02 13.00 13.81
C ALA A 730 12.73 13.27 14.59
N ALA A 731 11.94 14.25 14.11
CA ALA A 731 10.65 14.59 14.69
C ALA A 731 9.67 15.07 13.62
N THR A 732 8.39 14.77 13.80
CA THR A 732 7.32 15.18 12.88
C THR A 732 6.01 15.29 13.64
N PRO A 733 5.17 16.31 13.38
CA PRO A 733 3.81 16.34 13.90
C PRO A 733 3.04 15.10 13.44
N VAL A 734 2.20 14.53 14.30
CA VAL A 734 1.25 13.51 13.84
C VAL A 734 0.16 14.24 13.07
N LEU A 735 0.20 14.18 11.75
CA LEU A 735 -0.75 14.88 10.89
C LEU A 735 -2.05 14.08 10.81
N SER A 736 -3.17 14.79 10.80
CA SER A 736 -4.48 14.23 10.43
C SER A 736 -4.77 14.41 8.95
N PRO A 737 -5.76 13.69 8.39
CA PRO A 737 -6.29 13.94 7.05
C PRO A 737 -6.60 15.43 6.79
N LEU A 738 -7.23 16.13 7.73
CA LEU A 738 -7.53 17.56 7.59
C LEU A 738 -6.28 18.45 7.64
N MET A 739 -5.34 18.16 8.54
CA MET A 739 -4.09 18.94 8.67
C MET A 739 -3.23 18.86 7.40
N LEU A 740 -3.26 17.72 6.68
CA LEU A 740 -2.50 17.54 5.45
C LEU A 740 -2.84 18.58 4.37
N LEU A 741 -4.09 19.06 4.30
CA LEU A 741 -4.52 20.07 3.33
C LEU A 741 -3.75 21.39 3.49
N GLY A 742 -3.38 21.74 4.71
CA GLY A 742 -2.66 22.96 5.06
C GLY A 742 -1.16 22.77 5.37
N ASN A 743 -0.67 21.53 5.39
CA ASN A 743 0.73 21.25 5.74
C ASN A 743 1.69 21.89 4.72
N ARG A 744 2.73 22.58 5.22
CA ARG A 744 3.67 23.36 4.38
C ARG A 744 4.39 22.53 3.33
N GLN A 745 4.75 21.28 3.62
CA GLN A 745 5.38 20.41 2.64
C GLN A 745 4.37 20.01 1.57
N MET A 746 3.19 19.52 1.95
CA MET A 746 2.11 19.15 1.03
C MET A 746 1.70 20.30 0.11
N VAL A 747 1.59 21.53 0.65
CA VAL A 747 1.28 22.74 -0.12
C VAL A 747 2.40 23.12 -1.08
N ALA A 748 3.67 23.14 -0.62
CA ALA A 748 4.82 23.43 -1.49
C ALA A 748 4.92 22.43 -2.64
N ARG A 749 4.53 21.20 -2.35
CA ARG A 749 4.45 20.08 -3.29
C ARG A 749 3.18 20.13 -4.15
N GLN A 750 2.20 20.99 -3.90
CA GLN A 750 0.92 20.97 -4.60
C GLN A 750 0.23 19.60 -4.55
N ALA A 751 0.34 18.87 -3.43
CA ALA A 751 -0.14 17.49 -3.30
C ALA A 751 -1.66 17.34 -3.52
N PHE A 752 -2.41 18.44 -3.50
CA PHE A 752 -3.84 18.51 -3.77
C PHE A 752 -4.13 19.34 -5.01
N THR A 753 -5.22 18.99 -5.69
CA THR A 753 -5.77 19.73 -6.83
C THR A 753 -7.29 19.76 -6.72
N SER A 754 -7.95 20.48 -7.62
CA SER A 754 -9.41 20.59 -7.65
C SER A 754 -9.94 20.41 -9.06
N TYR A 755 -11.11 19.79 -9.17
CA TYR A 755 -11.88 19.67 -10.41
C TYR A 755 -13.36 19.90 -10.12
N ASP A 756 -14.13 20.21 -11.17
CA ASP A 756 -15.58 20.32 -11.07
C ASP A 756 -16.23 18.98 -11.44
N HIS A 757 -16.99 18.42 -10.49
CA HIS A 757 -17.79 17.23 -10.70
C HIS A 757 -19.24 17.61 -11.08
N PRO A 758 -19.86 16.99 -12.10
CA PRO A 758 -21.19 17.38 -12.59
C PRO A 758 -22.29 17.42 -11.53
N ILE A 759 -22.23 16.54 -10.52
CA ILE A 759 -23.24 16.40 -9.46
C ILE A 759 -22.74 16.87 -8.08
N ALA A 760 -21.42 16.78 -7.84
CA ALA A 760 -20.84 17.02 -6.51
C ALA A 760 -20.23 18.44 -6.41
N GLY A 761 -20.26 19.22 -7.49
CA GLY A 761 -19.63 20.53 -7.55
C GLY A 761 -18.10 20.44 -7.52
N THR A 762 -17.44 21.50 -7.10
CA THR A 762 -15.97 21.53 -7.00
C THR A 762 -15.50 20.57 -5.89
N GLN A 763 -14.63 19.65 -6.25
CA GLN A 763 -14.04 18.65 -5.36
C GLN A 763 -12.53 18.87 -5.25
N ILE A 764 -11.98 18.71 -4.04
CA ILE A 764 -10.53 18.60 -3.83
C ILE A 764 -10.16 17.12 -3.95
N SER A 765 -9.06 16.83 -4.63
CA SER A 765 -8.53 15.48 -4.80
C SER A 765 -7.01 15.48 -4.66
N THR A 766 -6.46 14.33 -4.26
CA THR A 766 -5.01 14.14 -4.21
C THR A 766 -4.41 14.16 -5.62
N ARG A 767 -3.14 14.52 -5.78
CA ARG A 767 -2.41 14.24 -7.03
C ARG A 767 -1.87 12.80 -7.03
N PRO A 768 -1.47 12.26 -8.20
CA PRO A 768 -0.68 11.02 -8.25
C PRO A 768 0.57 11.14 -7.37
N VAL A 769 0.91 10.08 -6.64
CA VAL A 769 1.96 10.09 -5.59
C VAL A 769 3.39 9.97 -6.14
N TRP A 770 3.53 9.70 -7.44
CA TRP A 770 4.79 9.79 -8.17
C TRP A 770 4.77 11.07 -9.01
N ARG A 771 5.92 11.73 -9.08
CA ARG A 771 6.13 12.85 -10.00
C ARG A 771 7.03 12.46 -11.14
N LEU A 772 6.58 12.77 -12.34
CA LEU A 772 7.37 12.67 -13.55
C LEU A 772 8.03 14.03 -13.82
N GLN A 773 9.29 14.03 -14.21
CA GLN A 773 10.02 15.27 -14.50
C GLN A 773 9.85 15.70 -15.96
N ASP A 774 9.84 14.75 -16.88
CA ASP A 774 9.89 15.06 -18.32
C ASP A 774 8.56 14.83 -19.05
N ARG A 775 7.54 14.31 -18.35
CA ARG A 775 6.18 14.11 -18.88
C ARG A 775 5.23 15.10 -18.24
N LEU A 776 4.31 15.64 -19.05
CA LEU A 776 3.21 16.43 -18.50
C LEU A 776 2.27 15.49 -17.73
N PHE A 777 1.94 15.89 -16.51
CA PHE A 777 0.92 15.20 -15.73
C PHE A 777 -0.41 15.23 -16.46
N ARG A 778 -1.10 14.09 -16.49
CA ARG A 778 -2.53 14.09 -16.83
C ARG A 778 -3.26 14.93 -15.79
N THR A 779 -4.06 15.89 -16.24
CA THR A 779 -4.94 16.65 -15.35
C THR A 779 -5.86 15.69 -14.63
N VAL A 780 -5.97 15.81 -13.31
CA VAL A 780 -6.95 15.04 -12.52
C VAL A 780 -8.34 15.56 -12.86
N GLY A 781 -9.14 14.73 -13.50
CA GLY A 781 -10.55 14.96 -13.81
C GLY A 781 -11.49 14.26 -12.85
N PRO A 782 -12.81 14.48 -13.01
CA PRO A 782 -13.82 13.87 -12.14
C PRO A 782 -13.85 12.35 -12.24
N ALA A 783 -14.41 11.71 -11.20
CA ALA A 783 -14.92 10.35 -11.34
C ALA A 783 -16.19 10.35 -12.20
N PRO A 784 -16.51 9.23 -12.86
CA PRO A 784 -17.68 9.18 -13.70
C PRO A 784 -18.95 9.09 -12.86
N CYS A 785 -19.93 9.85 -13.28
CA CYS A 785 -21.32 9.67 -12.91
C CYS A 785 -21.78 8.24 -13.30
N PHE A 786 -22.67 7.63 -12.50
CA PHE A 786 -23.20 6.29 -12.80
C PHE A 786 -23.79 6.25 -14.22
N GLY A 787 -23.33 5.30 -15.04
CA GLY A 787 -23.76 5.13 -16.44
C GLY A 787 -23.42 6.27 -17.40
N GLU A 788 -22.64 7.29 -16.99
CA GLU A 788 -22.41 8.52 -17.74
C GLU A 788 -21.92 8.29 -19.18
N HIS A 789 -21.09 7.26 -19.37
CA HIS A 789 -20.42 7.00 -20.64
C HIS A 789 -20.99 5.78 -21.38
N ASN A 790 -22.17 5.25 -20.99
CA ASN A 790 -22.78 4.06 -21.61
C ASN A 790 -22.76 4.10 -23.13
N ARG A 791 -23.31 5.18 -23.71
CA ARG A 791 -23.46 5.33 -25.16
C ARG A 791 -22.13 5.55 -25.86
N GLU A 792 -21.24 6.35 -25.25
CA GLU A 792 -19.90 6.64 -25.78
C GLU A 792 -19.09 5.35 -25.89
N VAL A 793 -18.97 4.61 -24.79
CA VAL A 793 -18.22 3.36 -24.70
C VAL A 793 -18.76 2.31 -25.67
N LEU A 794 -20.07 2.09 -25.71
CA LEU A 794 -20.68 1.11 -26.60
C LEU A 794 -20.47 1.45 -28.09
N ARG A 795 -20.54 2.74 -28.45
CA ARG A 795 -20.32 3.16 -29.83
C ARG A 795 -18.85 3.03 -30.24
N GLU A 796 -17.94 3.53 -29.42
CA GLU A 796 -16.50 3.57 -29.73
C GLU A 796 -15.86 2.18 -29.69
N LEU A 797 -16.20 1.40 -28.66
CA LEU A 797 -15.51 0.15 -28.36
C LEU A 797 -16.32 -1.07 -28.77
N GLY A 798 -17.64 -1.05 -28.58
CA GLY A 798 -18.51 -2.17 -28.92
C GLY A 798 -19.01 -2.19 -30.37
N ASP A 799 -18.71 -1.15 -31.16
CA ASP A 799 -19.21 -0.94 -32.53
C ASP A 799 -20.75 -0.98 -32.63
N TYR A 800 -21.46 -0.58 -31.57
CA TYR A 800 -22.92 -0.54 -31.56
C TYR A 800 -23.44 0.69 -32.31
N SER A 801 -24.49 0.48 -33.12
CA SER A 801 -25.30 1.56 -33.68
C SER A 801 -26.22 2.17 -32.62
N ASP A 802 -26.68 3.41 -32.84
CA ASP A 802 -27.60 4.08 -31.92
C ASP A 802 -28.87 3.24 -31.66
N SER A 803 -29.41 2.57 -32.68
CA SER A 803 -30.58 1.70 -32.54
C SER A 803 -30.34 0.44 -31.70
N GLU A 804 -29.13 -0.12 -31.73
CA GLU A 804 -28.80 -1.26 -30.87
C GLU A 804 -28.60 -0.79 -29.42
N ILE A 805 -27.99 0.38 -29.21
CA ILE A 805 -27.86 0.99 -27.89
C ILE A 805 -29.24 1.30 -27.29
N ASP A 806 -30.16 1.87 -28.08
CA ASP A 806 -31.55 2.09 -27.67
C ASP A 806 -32.23 0.79 -27.23
N ALA A 807 -31.96 -0.32 -27.92
CA ALA A 807 -32.51 -1.63 -27.58
C ALA A 807 -31.92 -2.19 -26.27
N LEU A 808 -30.62 -2.01 -26.03
CA LEU A 808 -29.98 -2.39 -24.76
C LEU A 808 -30.55 -1.60 -23.59
N GLU A 809 -30.78 -0.29 -23.77
CA GLU A 809 -31.38 0.60 -22.77
C GLU A 809 -32.82 0.19 -22.47
N ALA A 810 -33.64 -0.03 -23.51
CA ALA A 810 -35.02 -0.51 -23.36
C ALA A 810 -35.13 -1.89 -22.69
N ALA A 811 -34.13 -2.76 -22.90
CA ALA A 811 -34.03 -4.05 -22.24
C ALA A 811 -33.48 -3.98 -20.81
N GLY A 812 -33.09 -2.80 -20.32
CA GLY A 812 -32.44 -2.59 -19.02
C GLY A 812 -31.09 -3.30 -18.92
N VAL A 813 -30.39 -3.49 -20.04
CA VAL A 813 -29.02 -4.01 -20.08
C VAL A 813 -28.03 -2.92 -19.67
N ILE A 814 -28.34 -1.68 -20.04
CA ILE A 814 -27.66 -0.46 -19.60
C ILE A 814 -28.67 0.48 -18.96
N THR A 815 -28.21 1.36 -18.07
CA THR A 815 -29.02 2.40 -17.43
C THR A 815 -28.11 3.51 -16.90
N ASP A 816 -28.67 4.70 -16.71
CA ASP A 816 -28.02 5.84 -16.06
C ASP A 816 -28.36 5.94 -14.57
N GLU A 817 -29.19 5.05 -14.02
CA GLU A 817 -29.52 5.03 -12.59
C GLU A 817 -29.40 3.62 -12.00
N PRO A 818 -28.85 3.48 -10.77
CA PRO A 818 -28.93 2.23 -10.05
C PRO A 818 -30.39 1.82 -9.81
N THR A 819 -30.68 0.54 -10.03
CA THR A 819 -32.03 -0.05 -9.89
C THR A 819 -32.28 -0.71 -8.54
N ALA A 820 -31.27 -0.76 -7.66
CA ALA A 820 -31.30 -1.42 -6.35
C ALA A 820 -30.87 -0.50 -5.21
#